data_AF-A0A662XU24-F1
#
_entry.id   AF-A0A662XU24-F1
#
_cell.length_a   1.000
_cell.length_b   1.000
_cell.length_c   1.000
_cell.angle_alpha   90.00
_cell.angle_beta   90.00
_cell.angle_gamma   90.00
#
_symmetry.space_group_name_H-M   'P 1'
#
loop_
_entity.id
_entity.type
_entity.pdbx_description
1 polymer ?
#
loop_
_entity_poly.entity_id
_entity_poly.type
_entity_poly.pdbx_seq_one_letter_code
_entity_poly.pdbx_strand_id
1 'polypeptide(L)'
;MDSSDDDLIPIAMLRKKPKPSAASNGASSSIRPSARVKKVLPRVIDSDSDSDSDVVPLMQLKKKSARGPGSSRISSNSSSKDTKVAVKKETGVKRAAASTSSSSKSRKLKANSTARSSKTTAKAKVKREKGGSVRKLKVHSKSERLDMAIKAYRWWNAEELPEGIQWRTLEHNGVMFPPPYAPHHVPLLYNGQEIELTPVQEELASFYAAIPSDGPQLGNPKTAKIFNKNFFTDFKKLLGRQHEVKSFESCDFSRIAKHLEKQREEKKSMTKEEKQPEKERRETELFTNGFALVDGHLEKVGNFRIEPPGLFRGRGEHPKTGTLKERVMPGDVTVNVGISDRVPICNVPGHSWKQVIHRDTVSWLAYWNENVMGGIKYVFFAASSSFKGKSDLAKYEKARRLKKCIDKIRRNYTKGLRAKDMFTKQRSTAMWVIDVLALRVGNEKGEDEADTVGCCSLRVEHMSFNDVNCALTLSFLGKDSMPYNNTVELAQYGDVGKLVYTNLKKFCAKKGKNEEVFHELSVTELNKHLSSLMPGLSAKVFRTFNASFTLEKELPGPPGEDLDPKGKMDVAPKIVLYNDANRKVAILCNHQRTAPKSFDTTLDKMNGQLDQLKEQLKELKHMQTLISKGKAKGIKLKTAAADDKEEDALQKKAQAHLFQRTPSADQVAKKIDAWKKKIKVLSLRLQDKTDNKEVALGTSKLNYMDPRITVAWCKRVRPAVGDCVDGELLAGTHCVGFAVAFPCLAAERSADLVGVFEGAAGEIRVGHGRGPRVEVLMQEKQTGGATPKRERGWRDETEMKRTVWGQQTTQLNHKDTSAIGTLPPS
;
A
#
# COMPACT_ATOMS: atom_id res chain seq x y z
N MET A 1 -1.63 -4.98 9.23
CA MET A 1 -0.66 -4.51 10.22
C MET A 1 -0.77 -5.44 11.42
N ASP A 2 0.21 -6.32 11.62
CA ASP A 2 0.32 -7.10 12.86
C ASP A 2 1.06 -6.21 13.86
N SER A 3 0.37 -5.72 14.89
CA SER A 3 0.99 -4.89 15.94
C SER A 3 1.88 -5.75 16.82
N SER A 4 2.95 -5.16 17.37
CA SER A 4 3.56 -5.70 18.57
C SER A 4 2.53 -5.62 19.69
N ASP A 5 2.25 -6.74 20.35
CA ASP A 5 1.44 -6.76 21.57
C ASP A 5 2.16 -5.99 22.72
N ASP A 6 3.48 -5.75 22.55
CA ASP A 6 4.35 -4.94 23.39
C ASP A 6 3.97 -3.43 23.42
N ASP A 7 3.20 -2.91 22.44
CA ASP A 7 2.84 -1.47 22.32
C ASP A 7 1.50 -1.07 23.00
N LEU A 8 0.72 -2.03 23.51
CA LEU A 8 -0.65 -1.80 23.98
C LEU A 8 -0.75 -1.54 25.50
N ILE A 9 -0.54 -0.29 25.92
CA ILE A 9 -0.76 0.14 27.30
C ILE A 9 -2.27 0.14 27.64
N PRO A 10 -2.74 -0.62 28.66
CA PRO A 10 -4.16 -0.69 29.00
C PRO A 10 -4.78 0.66 29.40
N ILE A 11 -6.02 0.90 28.96
CA ILE A 11 -6.76 2.17 29.16
C ILE A 11 -6.81 2.62 30.63
N ALA A 12 -6.74 1.70 31.60
CA ALA A 12 -6.67 2.00 33.03
C ALA A 12 -5.48 2.90 33.44
N MET A 13 -4.35 2.85 32.71
CA MET A 13 -3.19 3.72 32.98
C MET A 13 -3.34 5.12 32.39
N LEU A 14 -4.22 5.32 31.39
CA LEU A 14 -4.43 6.60 30.71
C LEU A 14 -5.11 7.68 31.57
N ARG A 15 -5.54 7.37 32.80
CA ARG A 15 -6.40 8.24 33.64
C ARG A 15 -5.82 8.66 34.99
N LYS A 16 -4.60 8.27 35.37
CA LYS A 16 -3.99 8.72 36.62
C LYS A 16 -3.36 10.12 36.48
N LYS A 17 -4.11 11.17 36.84
CA LYS A 17 -3.51 12.44 37.27
C LYS A 17 -2.76 12.21 38.60
N PRO A 18 -1.57 12.79 38.80
CA PRO A 18 -0.94 12.79 40.12
C PRO A 18 -1.74 13.67 41.10
N LYS A 19 -1.78 13.25 42.37
CA LYS A 19 -2.15 14.10 43.51
C LYS A 19 -1.10 13.90 44.62
N PRO A 20 -0.79 14.95 45.41
CA PRO A 20 0.28 14.91 46.39
C PRO A 20 -0.08 14.09 47.65
N SER A 21 0.95 13.76 48.42
CA SER A 21 0.87 13.02 49.68
C SER A 21 0.38 13.86 50.85
N ALA A 22 -0.53 13.29 51.66
CA ALA A 22 -0.80 13.66 53.04
C ALA A 22 -1.15 12.37 53.82
N ALA A 23 -1.00 12.37 55.15
CA ALA A 23 -1.02 11.15 55.96
C ALA A 23 -2.00 11.20 57.15
N SER A 24 -2.09 10.06 57.86
CA SER A 24 -2.62 9.81 59.22
C SER A 24 -3.99 9.12 59.38
N ASN A 25 -3.94 8.04 60.19
CA ASN A 25 -4.84 7.58 61.27
C ASN A 25 -6.35 7.38 61.05
N GLY A 26 -6.88 6.26 61.61
CA GLY A 26 -8.32 6.05 61.85
C GLY A 26 -8.73 4.58 61.84
N ALA A 27 -9.24 4.04 62.95
CA ALA A 27 -9.50 2.60 63.13
C ALA A 27 -10.99 2.18 62.99
N SER A 28 -11.18 0.87 62.73
CA SER A 28 -12.32 0.01 63.14
C SER A 28 -13.77 0.37 62.75
N SER A 29 -14.43 -0.54 62.00
CA SER A 29 -15.58 -1.34 62.49
C SER A 29 -16.15 -2.23 61.38
N SER A 30 -17.03 -3.19 61.71
CA SER A 30 -17.46 -4.28 60.81
C SER A 30 -18.98 -4.47 60.77
N ILE A 31 -19.59 -4.41 59.57
CA ILE A 31 -20.98 -4.82 59.30
C ILE A 31 -21.07 -5.55 57.94
N ARG A 32 -21.92 -6.57 57.86
CA ARG A 32 -22.38 -7.31 56.67
C ARG A 32 -23.86 -7.70 56.88
N PRO A 33 -24.63 -8.08 55.83
CA PRO A 33 -24.63 -7.60 54.45
C PRO A 33 -26.07 -7.30 53.94
N SER A 34 -26.25 -6.71 52.75
CA SER A 34 -27.57 -6.72 52.09
C SER A 34 -27.52 -6.64 50.54
N ALA A 35 -28.69 -6.80 49.93
CA ALA A 35 -28.99 -7.23 48.57
C ALA A 35 -28.32 -6.50 47.37
N ARG A 36 -27.52 -7.27 46.62
CA ARG A 36 -27.74 -7.61 45.19
C ARG A 36 -28.35 -6.51 44.26
N VAL A 37 -27.50 -5.71 43.62
CA VAL A 37 -27.78 -5.11 42.29
C VAL A 37 -26.60 -5.35 41.35
N LYS A 38 -26.83 -6.01 40.20
CA LYS A 38 -25.81 -6.21 39.17
C LYS A 38 -25.66 -4.95 38.30
N LYS A 39 -24.56 -4.21 38.44
CA LYS A 39 -24.18 -3.14 37.50
C LYS A 39 -23.08 -3.63 36.58
N VAL A 40 -23.41 -3.90 35.32
CA VAL A 40 -22.45 -4.38 34.32
C VAL A 40 -21.56 -3.21 33.86
N LEU A 41 -20.24 -3.40 33.91
CA LEU A 41 -19.26 -2.49 33.33
C LEU A 41 -18.82 -3.04 31.96
N PRO A 42 -18.74 -2.23 30.90
CA PRO A 42 -18.22 -2.69 29.61
C PRO A 42 -16.75 -3.11 29.73
N ARG A 43 -16.40 -4.29 29.20
CA ARG A 43 -15.01 -4.64 28.92
C ARG A 43 -14.55 -3.90 27.67
N VAL A 44 -13.28 -3.51 27.65
CA VAL A 44 -12.59 -3.05 26.44
C VAL A 44 -12.34 -4.26 25.55
N ILE A 45 -12.48 -4.10 24.23
CA ILE A 45 -12.24 -5.13 23.21
C ILE A 45 -11.19 -4.58 22.25
N ASP A 46 -10.09 -5.30 22.07
CA ASP A 46 -9.01 -4.95 21.13
C ASP A 46 -9.36 -5.44 19.72
N SER A 47 -9.27 -4.56 18.71
CA SER A 47 -9.81 -4.81 17.37
C SER A 47 -8.80 -4.51 16.24
N ASP A 48 -7.96 -5.50 15.90
CA ASP A 48 -7.10 -5.46 14.70
C ASP A 48 -7.94 -5.55 13.40
N SER A 49 -8.39 -4.40 12.89
CA SER A 49 -9.20 -4.29 11.68
C SER A 49 -8.44 -3.64 10.51
N ASP A 50 -7.60 -4.44 9.85
CA ASP A 50 -6.97 -4.10 8.55
C ASP A 50 -8.01 -3.97 7.43
N SER A 51 -8.06 -2.80 6.79
CA SER A 51 -8.85 -2.59 5.56
C SER A 51 -7.93 -2.48 4.35
N ASP A 52 -7.55 -3.62 3.76
CA ASP A 52 -6.85 -3.68 2.48
C ASP A 52 -7.54 -2.77 1.45
N SER A 53 -6.79 -1.81 0.90
CA SER A 53 -7.26 -0.88 -0.13
C SER A 53 -6.52 -1.20 -1.43
N ASP A 54 -7.18 -1.95 -2.32
CA ASP A 54 -6.62 -2.43 -3.60
C ASP A 54 -6.27 -1.28 -4.57
N VAL A 55 -5.07 -0.70 -4.42
CA VAL A 55 -4.51 0.26 -5.39
C VAL A 55 -3.69 -0.49 -6.45
N VAL A 56 -4.39 -1.18 -7.36
CA VAL A 56 -3.77 -1.90 -8.49
C VAL A 56 -3.18 -0.90 -9.50
N PRO A 57 -1.88 -0.97 -9.85
CA PRO A 57 -1.28 -0.07 -10.84
C PRO A 57 -1.89 -0.23 -12.24
N LEU A 58 -2.42 0.87 -12.79
CA LEU A 58 -3.18 0.87 -14.04
C LEU A 58 -2.29 0.85 -15.29
N MET A 59 -1.94 -0.33 -15.79
CA MET A 59 -1.39 -0.49 -17.15
C MET A 59 -1.86 -1.79 -17.83
N GLN A 60 -2.27 -1.66 -19.11
CA GLN A 60 -2.77 -2.73 -20.00
C GLN A 60 -4.17 -3.26 -19.63
N LEU A 61 -5.12 -3.49 -20.54
CA LEU A 61 -5.10 -3.49 -22.02
C LEU A 61 -6.44 -2.96 -22.60
N LYS A 62 -6.49 -2.70 -23.92
CA LYS A 62 -7.66 -2.16 -24.63
C LYS A 62 -8.72 -3.22 -24.99
N LYS A 63 -9.88 -2.73 -25.45
CA LYS A 63 -11.16 -3.41 -25.74
C LYS A 63 -11.11 -4.25 -27.04
N LYS A 64 -11.80 -5.40 -27.08
CA LYS A 64 -12.12 -6.12 -28.33
C LYS A 64 -13.24 -5.40 -29.08
N SER A 65 -13.15 -5.31 -30.40
CA SER A 65 -14.30 -5.09 -31.29
C SER A 65 -15.06 -6.40 -31.53
N ALA A 66 -16.33 -6.28 -31.93
CA ALA A 66 -17.15 -7.38 -32.43
C ALA A 66 -17.78 -6.94 -33.76
N ARG A 67 -17.94 -7.86 -34.72
CA ARG A 67 -18.50 -7.57 -36.04
C ARG A 67 -19.28 -8.77 -36.56
N GLY A 68 -20.62 -8.71 -36.49
CA GLY A 68 -21.51 -9.53 -37.32
C GLY A 68 -21.56 -9.00 -38.75
N PRO A 69 -22.18 -9.73 -39.69
CA PRO A 69 -23.65 -9.71 -39.83
C PRO A 69 -24.28 -11.11 -40.04
N GLY A 70 -25.52 -11.36 -39.61
CA GLY A 70 -26.77 -11.12 -40.37
C GLY A 70 -27.47 -12.48 -40.58
N SER A 71 -28.78 -12.65 -40.82
CA SER A 71 -29.97 -11.80 -41.00
C SER A 71 -31.19 -12.62 -40.44
N SER A 72 -32.47 -12.24 -40.38
CA SER A 72 -33.26 -11.18 -41.04
C SER A 72 -34.65 -11.00 -40.37
N ARG A 73 -35.29 -9.83 -40.57
CA ARG A 73 -36.78 -9.59 -40.55
C ARG A 73 -37.48 -9.77 -39.18
N ILE A 74 -38.61 -9.13 -38.83
CA ILE A 74 -39.52 -8.13 -39.44
C ILE A 74 -40.26 -7.44 -38.26
N SER A 75 -40.76 -6.19 -38.25
CA SER A 75 -40.46 -4.92 -38.96
C SER A 75 -41.16 -3.75 -38.21
N SER A 76 -41.23 -2.54 -38.81
CA SER A 76 -42.32 -1.52 -38.77
C SER A 76 -43.26 -1.41 -37.54
N ASN A 77 -43.67 -0.24 -37.03
CA ASN A 77 -43.57 1.18 -37.46
C ASN A 77 -44.11 2.05 -36.26
N SER A 78 -44.12 3.39 -36.19
CA SER A 78 -43.51 4.56 -36.87
C SER A 78 -43.83 5.79 -35.95
N SER A 79 -43.78 7.10 -36.27
CA SER A 79 -43.42 7.91 -37.45
C SER A 79 -42.96 9.32 -37.01
N SER A 80 -42.34 10.08 -37.93
CA SER A 80 -42.33 11.57 -38.02
C SER A 80 -41.65 12.41 -36.90
N LYS A 81 -40.93 13.50 -37.20
CA LYS A 81 -40.53 14.10 -38.50
C LYS A 81 -39.34 15.08 -38.31
N ASP A 82 -38.63 15.36 -39.41
CA ASP A 82 -37.98 16.60 -39.91
C ASP A 82 -37.46 17.69 -38.90
N THR A 83 -36.42 18.51 -39.20
CA THR A 83 -35.88 18.96 -40.50
C THR A 83 -34.39 19.31 -40.41
N LYS A 84 -33.69 19.42 -41.55
CA LYS A 84 -32.33 20.01 -41.67
C LYS A 84 -32.40 21.49 -42.07
N VAL A 85 -31.47 22.31 -41.56
CA VAL A 85 -30.92 23.50 -42.28
C VAL A 85 -29.41 23.54 -42.03
N ALA A 86 -28.63 24.05 -43.00
CA ALA A 86 -27.18 24.22 -42.91
C ALA A 86 -26.73 25.40 -43.78
N VAL A 87 -25.61 26.06 -43.41
CA VAL A 87 -24.73 26.98 -44.19
C VAL A 87 -23.62 27.42 -43.20
N LYS A 88 -22.29 27.27 -43.40
CA LYS A 88 -21.35 27.74 -44.44
C LYS A 88 -21.20 29.29 -44.46
N LYS A 89 -20.07 29.93 -44.80
CA LYS A 89 -18.73 29.49 -45.25
C LYS A 89 -17.71 30.64 -45.03
N GLU A 90 -16.46 30.32 -44.67
CA GLU A 90 -15.19 30.97 -45.14
C GLU A 90 -14.98 32.52 -44.91
N THR A 91 -13.83 33.17 -45.14
CA THR A 91 -12.55 32.76 -45.79
C THR A 91 -11.30 33.52 -45.25
N GLY A 92 -10.12 32.89 -45.28
CA GLY A 92 -8.82 33.56 -45.51
C GLY A 92 -7.98 33.96 -44.28
N VAL A 93 -6.65 34.16 -44.36
CA VAL A 93 -5.70 34.12 -45.52
C VAL A 93 -4.32 33.52 -45.11
N LYS A 94 -3.60 33.00 -46.13
CA LYS A 94 -2.16 32.63 -46.31
C LYS A 94 -1.12 33.33 -45.37
N ARG A 95 0.16 32.90 -45.19
CA ARG A 95 1.11 32.31 -46.18
C ARG A 95 2.46 31.81 -45.56
N ALA A 96 2.96 30.65 -46.01
CA ALA A 96 4.38 30.22 -46.27
C ALA A 96 5.57 30.37 -45.26
N ALA A 97 6.67 29.65 -45.62
CA ALA A 97 8.10 29.88 -45.32
C ALA A 97 8.81 29.25 -44.08
N ALA A 98 9.20 27.97 -44.23
CA ALA A 98 10.56 27.39 -44.15
C ALA A 98 11.63 27.75 -43.05
N SER A 99 12.49 26.73 -42.81
CA SER A 99 13.92 26.77 -42.39
C SER A 99 14.36 26.62 -40.90
N THR A 100 14.66 25.38 -40.53
CA THR A 100 15.93 24.88 -39.93
C THR A 100 16.81 25.76 -39.00
N SER A 101 16.73 25.44 -37.69
CA SER A 101 17.84 24.92 -36.83
C SER A 101 19.15 25.72 -36.55
N SER A 102 19.28 26.12 -35.27
CA SER A 102 20.32 25.66 -34.29
C SER A 102 21.64 26.44 -33.99
N SER A 103 21.96 26.44 -32.68
CA SER A 103 23.31 26.51 -32.04
C SER A 103 24.05 27.88 -31.93
N SER A 104 24.97 28.15 -30.97
CA SER A 104 25.15 27.67 -29.57
C SER A 104 26.24 28.43 -28.76
N LYS A 105 26.12 28.45 -27.41
CA LYS A 105 27.20 28.71 -26.37
C LYS A 105 27.84 30.13 -26.36
N SER A 106 28.45 30.65 -25.28
CA SER A 106 29.30 30.04 -24.24
C SER A 106 29.23 30.70 -22.83
N ARG A 107 30.29 30.67 -21.99
CA ARG A 107 30.23 30.82 -20.50
C ARG A 107 31.43 31.52 -19.83
N LYS A 108 31.16 32.65 -19.16
CA LYS A 108 31.67 33.20 -17.86
C LYS A 108 33.18 33.22 -17.49
N LEU A 109 33.70 34.47 -17.37
CA LEU A 109 34.75 35.04 -16.47
C LEU A 109 36.27 34.70 -16.62
N LYS A 110 37.07 35.61 -16.04
CA LYS A 110 38.54 35.73 -16.08
C LYS A 110 39.23 35.22 -14.78
N ALA A 111 40.54 34.98 -14.87
CA ALA A 111 41.52 35.20 -13.79
C ALA A 111 42.32 36.50 -14.05
N ASN A 112 43.09 37.01 -13.09
CA ASN A 112 43.49 38.44 -13.06
C ASN A 112 44.99 38.68 -12.80
N SER A 113 45.66 39.43 -13.68
CA SER A 113 46.87 40.21 -13.37
C SER A 113 47.17 41.30 -14.42
N THR A 114 47.75 42.42 -13.93
CA THR A 114 48.61 43.40 -14.63
C THR A 114 48.17 44.13 -15.93
N ALA A 115 48.16 45.47 -15.82
CA ALA A 115 48.71 46.46 -16.77
C ALA A 115 48.06 46.75 -18.15
N ARG A 116 47.37 47.90 -18.20
CA ARG A 116 47.69 49.09 -19.05
C ARG A 116 47.67 48.98 -20.61
N SER A 117 46.63 49.61 -21.18
CA SER A 117 46.63 50.44 -22.40
C SER A 117 46.27 49.87 -23.80
N SER A 118 45.43 50.67 -24.49
CA SER A 118 45.40 51.01 -25.94
C SER A 118 45.14 49.98 -27.06
N LYS A 119 43.97 50.19 -27.71
CA LYS A 119 43.74 50.45 -29.16
C LYS A 119 43.70 49.31 -30.22
N THR A 120 42.65 49.45 -31.06
CA THR A 120 42.56 49.29 -32.54
C THR A 120 42.66 47.93 -33.28
N THR A 121 41.48 47.50 -33.77
CA THR A 121 41.15 47.11 -35.18
C THR A 121 41.72 45.87 -35.89
N ALA A 122 40.78 45.19 -36.60
CA ALA A 122 40.89 44.54 -37.93
C ALA A 122 41.25 43.03 -38.08
N LYS A 123 40.27 42.31 -38.68
CA LYS A 123 40.32 41.20 -39.66
C LYS A 123 41.57 40.29 -39.74
N ALA A 124 41.41 38.99 -39.44
CA ALA A 124 42.17 37.88 -40.04
C ALA A 124 41.38 36.54 -40.02
N LYS A 125 41.93 35.48 -40.64
CA LYS A 125 41.22 34.23 -41.04
C LYS A 125 41.72 32.96 -40.29
N VAL A 126 40.83 31.96 -40.19
CA VAL A 126 41.09 30.49 -40.26
C VAL A 126 41.56 29.69 -39.00
N LYS A 127 41.10 28.41 -39.00
CA LYS A 127 41.41 27.23 -38.16
C LYS A 127 41.01 27.24 -36.67
N ARG A 128 40.28 26.19 -36.28
CA ARG A 128 40.01 25.80 -34.89
C ARG A 128 39.77 24.29 -34.82
N GLU A 129 40.56 23.60 -33.98
CA GLU A 129 40.31 22.21 -33.58
C GLU A 129 39.67 22.11 -32.18
N LYS A 130 39.58 20.88 -31.66
CA LYS A 130 38.64 20.43 -30.62
C LYS A 130 38.98 20.92 -29.20
N GLY A 131 37.96 21.07 -28.35
CA GLY A 131 38.16 21.22 -26.90
C GLY A 131 36.88 21.39 -26.07
N GLY A 132 36.73 20.57 -25.02
CA GLY A 132 35.94 20.87 -23.81
C GLY A 132 34.40 20.80 -23.90
N SER A 133 33.80 19.71 -23.39
CA SER A 133 32.36 19.65 -23.09
C SER A 133 32.10 19.52 -21.59
N VAL A 134 31.79 20.64 -20.93
CA VAL A 134 31.40 20.65 -19.51
C VAL A 134 30.00 20.07 -19.34
N ARG A 135 29.87 19.01 -18.54
CA ARG A 135 28.57 18.38 -18.21
C ARG A 135 27.65 19.40 -17.52
N LYS A 136 26.38 19.49 -17.94
CA LYS A 136 25.33 20.16 -17.13
C LYS A 136 25.09 19.33 -15.86
N LEU A 137 24.92 19.97 -14.70
CA LEU A 137 24.38 19.28 -13.53
C LEU A 137 22.94 18.83 -13.83
N LYS A 138 22.58 17.63 -13.36
CA LYS A 138 21.21 17.13 -13.44
C LYS A 138 20.37 17.83 -12.36
N VAL A 139 19.36 18.60 -12.77
CA VAL A 139 18.37 19.13 -11.83
C VAL A 139 17.40 18.01 -11.48
N HIS A 140 17.43 17.57 -10.22
CA HIS A 140 16.52 16.53 -9.72
C HIS A 140 15.13 17.12 -9.43
N SER A 141 14.09 16.35 -9.75
CA SER A 141 12.70 16.65 -9.39
C SER A 141 12.48 16.72 -7.87
N LYS A 142 11.33 17.24 -7.42
CA LYS A 142 10.94 17.19 -5.99
C LYS A 142 10.91 15.76 -5.47
N SER A 143 10.32 14.84 -6.24
CA SER A 143 10.21 13.42 -5.88
C SER A 143 11.59 12.74 -5.79
N GLU A 144 12.48 12.95 -6.76
CA GLU A 144 13.84 12.37 -6.69
C GLU A 144 14.63 12.85 -5.47
N ARG A 145 14.53 14.14 -5.12
CA ARG A 145 15.19 14.69 -3.92
C ARG A 145 14.67 14.07 -2.63
N LEU A 146 13.36 13.87 -2.54
CA LEU A 146 12.71 13.27 -1.37
C LEU A 146 13.08 11.78 -1.24
N ASP A 147 13.06 11.04 -2.35
CA ASP A 147 13.57 9.67 -2.44
C ASP A 147 15.05 9.56 -2.04
N MET A 148 15.89 10.54 -2.40
CA MET A 148 17.30 10.59 -2.02
C MET A 148 17.49 10.89 -0.53
N ALA A 149 16.71 11.82 0.04
CA ALA A 149 16.77 12.14 1.47
C ALA A 149 16.40 10.93 2.34
N ILE A 150 15.31 10.24 2.01
CA ILE A 150 14.86 9.03 2.72
C ILE A 150 15.92 7.93 2.62
N LYS A 151 16.53 7.72 1.44
CA LYS A 151 17.59 6.70 1.23
C LYS A 151 18.94 7.06 1.84
N ALA A 152 19.16 8.32 2.22
CA ALA A 152 20.38 8.75 2.90
C ALA A 152 20.39 8.32 4.38
N TYR A 153 19.23 8.27 5.03
CA TYR A 153 19.14 7.87 6.44
C TYR A 153 19.29 6.35 6.61
N ARG A 154 20.48 5.93 7.06
CA ARG A 154 20.79 4.52 7.35
C ARG A 154 20.37 4.18 8.78
N TRP A 155 19.08 4.04 9.04
CA TRP A 155 18.51 3.85 10.39
C TRP A 155 19.09 2.67 11.20
N TRP A 156 19.60 1.63 10.52
CA TRP A 156 20.24 0.46 11.14
C TRP A 156 21.71 0.69 11.54
N ASN A 157 22.26 1.87 11.22
CA ASN A 157 23.54 2.39 11.68
C ASN A 157 23.36 3.60 12.63
N ALA A 158 22.13 3.97 12.98
CA ALA A 158 21.85 5.11 13.86
C ALA A 158 21.97 4.70 15.35
N GLU A 159 22.11 5.70 16.22
CA GLU A 159 22.04 5.52 17.68
C GLU A 159 20.72 4.85 18.10
N GLU A 160 20.79 3.91 19.05
CA GLU A 160 19.59 3.34 19.65
C GLU A 160 19.00 4.33 20.67
N LEU A 161 17.68 4.54 20.62
CA LEU A 161 16.98 5.37 21.59
C LEU A 161 16.84 4.63 22.94
N PRO A 162 16.68 5.34 24.06
CA PRO A 162 16.42 4.72 25.36
C PRO A 162 15.22 3.77 25.33
N GLU A 163 15.24 2.71 26.15
CA GLU A 163 14.17 1.71 26.16
C GLU A 163 12.79 2.34 26.39
N GLY A 164 11.83 1.99 25.53
CA GLY A 164 10.48 2.57 25.52
C GLY A 164 10.32 3.87 24.72
N ILE A 165 11.40 4.56 24.33
CA ILE A 165 11.35 5.81 23.55
C ILE A 165 11.41 5.52 22.05
N GLN A 166 10.44 6.03 21.30
CA GLN A 166 10.28 5.82 19.86
C GLN A 166 10.89 6.97 19.02
N TRP A 167 10.91 8.19 19.54
CA TRP A 167 11.44 9.40 18.91
C TRP A 167 11.75 10.48 19.96
N ARG A 168 12.59 11.47 19.62
CA ARG A 168 12.92 12.66 20.42
C ARG A 168 12.20 13.92 19.91
N THR A 169 12.09 14.09 18.59
CA THR A 169 11.24 15.10 17.94
C THR A 169 10.32 14.48 16.90
N LEU A 170 9.14 15.07 16.72
CA LEU A 170 8.12 14.61 15.77
C LEU A 170 7.29 15.79 15.25
N GLU A 171 7.54 16.18 14.00
CA GLU A 171 6.72 17.14 13.26
C GLU A 171 6.00 16.46 12.09
N HIS A 172 4.71 16.70 11.92
CA HIS A 172 3.93 16.27 10.75
C HIS A 172 2.78 17.23 10.47
N ASN A 173 2.15 17.12 9.31
CA ASN A 173 1.06 18.00 8.87
C ASN A 173 -0.35 17.43 9.14
N GLY A 174 -0.46 16.48 10.06
CA GLY A 174 -1.73 15.87 10.46
C GLY A 174 -2.34 14.99 9.36
N VAL A 175 -3.64 14.76 9.49
CA VAL A 175 -4.42 13.84 8.64
C VAL A 175 -5.22 14.57 7.58
N MET A 176 -5.59 13.85 6.53
CA MET A 176 -6.36 14.36 5.39
C MET A 176 -7.75 13.73 5.36
N PHE A 177 -8.78 14.57 5.51
CA PHE A 177 -10.17 14.15 5.52
C PHE A 177 -10.69 13.81 4.11
N PRO A 178 -11.65 12.88 3.98
CA PRO A 178 -12.37 12.68 2.72
C PRO A 178 -13.14 13.97 2.36
N PRO A 179 -13.27 14.32 1.07
CA PRO A 179 -14.04 15.49 0.65
C PRO A 179 -15.51 15.38 1.10
N PRO A 180 -16.21 16.51 1.30
CA PRO A 180 -17.66 16.52 1.54
C PRO A 180 -18.42 15.74 0.46
N TYR A 181 -19.59 15.21 0.82
CA TYR A 181 -20.49 14.62 -0.17
C TYR A 181 -20.96 15.69 -1.16
N ALA A 182 -21.07 15.30 -2.42
CA ALA A 182 -21.63 16.12 -3.49
C ALA A 182 -22.93 15.43 -3.95
N PRO A 183 -24.11 15.95 -3.56
CA PRO A 183 -25.39 15.40 -3.97
C PRO A 183 -25.54 15.30 -5.47
N HIS A 184 -26.30 14.30 -5.90
CA HIS A 184 -26.64 14.11 -7.31
C HIS A 184 -28.13 14.27 -7.63
N HIS A 185 -28.97 14.44 -6.61
CA HIS A 185 -30.42 14.65 -6.74
C HIS A 185 -31.11 13.58 -7.59
N VAL A 186 -30.72 12.31 -7.39
CA VAL A 186 -31.29 11.16 -8.09
C VAL A 186 -32.27 10.48 -7.13
N PRO A 187 -33.59 10.57 -7.37
CA PRO A 187 -34.57 10.10 -6.41
C PRO A 187 -34.51 8.59 -6.18
N LEU A 188 -34.80 8.20 -4.95
CA LEU A 188 -35.07 6.82 -4.59
C LEU A 188 -36.46 6.44 -5.12
N LEU A 189 -36.62 5.23 -5.65
CA LEU A 189 -37.95 4.70 -5.91
C LEU A 189 -38.46 3.94 -4.68
N TYR A 190 -39.68 4.23 -4.24
CA TYR A 190 -40.35 3.55 -3.13
C TYR A 190 -41.79 3.22 -3.52
N ASN A 191 -42.14 1.94 -3.54
CA ASN A 191 -43.42 1.45 -4.11
C ASN A 191 -43.71 1.98 -5.54
N GLY A 192 -42.66 2.28 -6.31
CA GLY A 192 -42.74 2.87 -7.66
C GLY A 192 -42.89 4.40 -7.71
N GLN A 193 -43.10 5.08 -6.57
CA GLN A 193 -43.11 6.53 -6.47
C GLN A 193 -41.69 7.09 -6.28
N GLU A 194 -41.45 8.33 -6.72
CA GLU A 194 -40.15 9.00 -6.60
C GLU A 194 -40.08 9.79 -5.29
N ILE A 195 -39.09 9.48 -4.46
CA ILE A 195 -38.82 10.15 -3.18
C ILE A 195 -37.48 10.88 -3.28
N GLU A 196 -37.49 12.19 -3.06
CA GLU A 196 -36.28 12.99 -2.88
C GLU A 196 -35.67 12.71 -1.50
N LEU A 197 -34.35 12.53 -1.45
CA LEU A 197 -33.60 12.28 -0.22
C LEU A 197 -32.76 13.52 0.13
N THR A 198 -32.67 13.85 1.42
CA THR A 198 -31.71 14.88 1.86
C THR A 198 -30.27 14.42 1.58
N PRO A 199 -29.28 15.33 1.43
CA PRO A 199 -27.88 14.98 1.11
C PRO A 199 -27.27 13.84 1.95
N VAL A 200 -27.60 13.75 3.24
CA VAL A 200 -27.07 12.74 4.16
C VAL A 200 -27.75 11.37 3.97
N GLN A 201 -29.03 11.37 3.61
CA GLN A 201 -29.77 10.16 3.24
C GLN A 201 -29.37 9.67 1.84
N GLU A 202 -29.13 10.61 0.90
CA GLU A 202 -28.65 10.30 -0.45
C GLU A 202 -27.23 9.70 -0.43
N GLU A 203 -26.31 10.21 0.41
CA GLU A 203 -24.97 9.63 0.60
C GLU A 203 -25.07 8.14 1.02
N LEU A 204 -25.93 7.81 2.00
CA LEU A 204 -26.12 6.44 2.46
C LEU A 204 -26.83 5.54 1.42
N ALA A 205 -27.88 6.02 0.76
CA ALA A 205 -28.54 5.30 -0.33
C ALA A 205 -27.57 5.00 -1.48
N SER A 206 -26.67 5.94 -1.77
CA SER A 206 -25.62 5.80 -2.80
C SER A 206 -24.55 4.77 -2.42
N PHE A 207 -24.19 4.66 -1.13
CA PHE A 207 -23.28 3.59 -0.68
C PHE A 207 -23.88 2.20 -0.89
N TYR A 208 -25.18 2.01 -0.65
CA TYR A 208 -25.87 0.75 -0.94
C TYR A 208 -25.99 0.49 -2.44
N ALA A 209 -26.42 1.49 -3.22
CA ALA A 209 -26.56 1.40 -4.68
C ALA A 209 -25.23 1.13 -5.41
N ALA A 210 -24.09 1.41 -4.78
CA ALA A 210 -22.76 1.13 -5.33
C ALA A 210 -22.28 -0.33 -5.13
N ILE A 211 -22.94 -1.13 -4.28
CA ILE A 211 -22.53 -2.51 -3.97
C ILE A 211 -22.90 -3.44 -5.14
N PRO A 212 -21.96 -4.21 -5.72
CA PRO A 212 -22.27 -5.17 -6.77
C PRO A 212 -23.18 -6.29 -6.25
N SER A 213 -24.24 -6.59 -7.00
CA SER A 213 -25.19 -7.67 -6.68
C SER A 213 -24.54 -9.07 -6.74
N ASP A 214 -23.55 -9.28 -7.61
CA ASP A 214 -22.71 -10.49 -7.66
C ASP A 214 -21.51 -10.45 -6.70
N GLY A 215 -21.40 -9.39 -5.89
CA GLY A 215 -20.27 -9.14 -5.00
C GLY A 215 -20.35 -9.89 -3.67
N PRO A 216 -19.26 -9.96 -2.88
CA PRO A 216 -19.20 -10.77 -1.65
C PRO A 216 -20.20 -10.40 -0.54
N GLN A 217 -20.86 -9.24 -0.64
CA GLN A 217 -21.85 -8.76 0.32
C GLN A 217 -23.29 -9.16 -0.06
N LEU A 218 -23.63 -9.17 -1.36
CA LEU A 218 -25.00 -9.38 -1.85
C LEU A 218 -25.19 -10.70 -2.63
N GLY A 219 -24.12 -11.28 -3.19
CA GLY A 219 -24.18 -12.50 -4.00
C GLY A 219 -24.37 -13.80 -3.20
N ASN A 220 -24.30 -13.75 -1.87
CA ASN A 220 -24.67 -14.86 -0.98
C ASN A 220 -25.95 -14.47 -0.22
N PRO A 221 -27.07 -15.22 -0.34
CA PRO A 221 -28.33 -14.88 0.32
C PRO A 221 -28.25 -14.69 1.84
N LYS A 222 -27.37 -15.42 2.54
CA LYS A 222 -27.17 -15.24 3.98
C LYS A 222 -26.52 -13.89 4.29
N THR A 223 -25.38 -13.61 3.65
CA THR A 223 -24.64 -12.36 3.83
C THR A 223 -25.49 -11.16 3.42
N ALA A 224 -26.24 -11.28 2.32
CA ALA A 224 -27.17 -10.27 1.84
C ALA A 224 -28.28 -9.97 2.86
N LYS A 225 -28.85 -11.00 3.50
CA LYS A 225 -29.88 -10.81 4.54
C LYS A 225 -29.35 -10.05 5.76
N ILE A 226 -28.10 -10.29 6.17
CA ILE A 226 -27.45 -9.52 7.25
C ILE A 226 -27.16 -8.09 6.77
N PHE A 227 -26.55 -7.96 5.59
CA PHE A 227 -26.15 -6.68 4.99
C PHE A 227 -27.34 -5.72 4.83
N ASN A 228 -28.43 -6.18 4.23
CA ASN A 228 -29.63 -5.39 3.97
C ASN A 228 -30.34 -5.01 5.28
N LYS A 229 -30.41 -5.93 6.26
CA LYS A 229 -30.97 -5.66 7.60
C LYS A 229 -30.20 -4.54 8.31
N ASN A 230 -28.88 -4.59 8.29
CA ASN A 230 -28.04 -3.61 8.99
C ASN A 230 -28.07 -2.25 8.27
N PHE A 231 -27.88 -2.24 6.94
CA PHE A 231 -28.04 -1.04 6.12
C PHE A 231 -29.39 -0.36 6.37
N PHE A 232 -30.49 -1.12 6.30
CA PHE A 232 -31.82 -0.55 6.44
C PHE A 232 -32.16 -0.14 7.89
N THR A 233 -31.50 -0.74 8.88
CA THR A 233 -31.55 -0.28 10.28
C THR A 233 -30.94 1.10 10.42
N ASP A 234 -29.77 1.34 9.81
CA ASP A 234 -29.09 2.64 9.87
C ASP A 234 -29.75 3.68 8.96
N PHE A 235 -30.23 3.29 7.78
CA PHE A 235 -30.99 4.15 6.87
C PHE A 235 -32.24 4.69 7.57
N LYS A 236 -33.02 3.83 8.26
CA LYS A 236 -34.18 4.29 9.05
C LYS A 236 -33.83 5.25 10.20
N LYS A 237 -32.61 5.21 10.75
CA LYS A 237 -32.17 6.22 11.75
C LYS A 237 -32.01 7.59 11.09
N LEU A 238 -31.40 7.65 9.89
CA LEU A 238 -31.19 8.91 9.14
C LEU A 238 -32.47 9.43 8.47
N LEU A 239 -33.40 8.55 8.08
CA LEU A 239 -34.72 8.93 7.57
C LEU A 239 -35.62 9.50 8.69
N GLY A 240 -35.51 8.97 9.90
CA GLY A 240 -36.35 9.37 11.03
C GLY A 240 -37.75 8.74 11.01
N ARG A 241 -38.51 8.93 12.09
CA ARG A 241 -39.77 8.18 12.32
C ARG A 241 -40.90 8.53 11.35
N GLN A 242 -40.96 9.78 10.89
CA GLN A 242 -42.07 10.30 10.08
C GLN A 242 -41.96 9.96 8.58
N HIS A 243 -40.73 9.82 8.06
CA HIS A 243 -40.42 9.62 6.64
C HIS A 243 -41.16 8.43 5.98
N GLU A 244 -41.61 8.58 4.74
CA GLU A 244 -42.50 7.64 4.03
C GLU A 244 -41.93 6.22 3.86
N VAL A 245 -40.62 6.11 3.64
CA VAL A 245 -39.88 4.84 3.56
C VAL A 245 -39.91 4.07 4.89
N LYS A 246 -40.65 2.94 4.94
CA LYS A 246 -40.79 2.06 6.12
C LYS A 246 -40.23 0.64 5.92
N SER A 247 -40.41 0.05 4.75
CA SER A 247 -39.95 -1.29 4.32
C SER A 247 -38.70 -1.21 3.44
N PHE A 248 -37.86 -2.25 3.44
CA PHE A 248 -36.67 -2.33 2.58
C PHE A 248 -37.04 -2.86 1.19
N GLU A 249 -37.97 -3.81 1.18
CA GLU A 249 -38.47 -4.56 0.02
C GLU A 249 -39.20 -3.66 -0.98
N SER A 250 -39.67 -2.51 -0.53
CA SER A 250 -40.31 -1.47 -1.33
C SER A 250 -39.34 -0.49 -2.00
N CYS A 251 -38.04 -0.51 -1.64
CA CYS A 251 -37.04 0.43 -2.16
C CYS A 251 -36.35 -0.12 -3.43
N ASP A 252 -36.45 0.60 -4.55
CA ASP A 252 -35.58 0.37 -5.71
C ASP A 252 -34.48 1.43 -5.83
N PHE A 253 -33.24 0.97 -5.70
CA PHE A 253 -32.02 1.76 -5.83
C PHE A 253 -31.48 1.80 -7.29
N SER A 254 -32.16 1.17 -8.27
CA SER A 254 -31.63 0.95 -9.62
C SER A 254 -31.32 2.25 -10.38
N ARG A 255 -32.07 3.33 -10.15
CA ARG A 255 -31.79 4.66 -10.73
C ARG A 255 -30.44 5.20 -10.26
N ILE A 256 -30.21 5.18 -8.94
CA ILE A 256 -28.96 5.62 -8.30
C ILE A 256 -27.80 4.73 -8.78
N ALA A 257 -28.00 3.40 -8.80
CA ALA A 257 -26.98 2.45 -9.26
C ALA A 257 -26.53 2.71 -10.72
N LYS A 258 -27.49 2.93 -11.64
CA LYS A 258 -27.23 3.29 -13.05
C LYS A 258 -26.47 4.62 -13.16
N HIS A 259 -26.81 5.62 -12.36
CA HIS A 259 -26.10 6.91 -12.33
C HIS A 259 -24.65 6.76 -11.83
N LEU A 260 -24.43 5.99 -10.76
CA LEU A 260 -23.10 5.71 -10.21
C LEU A 260 -22.25 4.79 -11.11
N GLU A 261 -22.88 3.98 -11.97
CA GLU A 261 -22.20 3.26 -13.05
C GLU A 261 -21.81 4.20 -14.20
N LYS A 262 -22.73 5.05 -14.69
CA LYS A 262 -22.46 6.07 -15.70
C LYS A 262 -21.30 6.98 -15.29
N GLN A 263 -21.29 7.50 -14.06
CA GLN A 263 -20.17 8.26 -13.52
C GLN A 263 -18.84 7.49 -13.53
N ARG A 264 -18.86 6.17 -13.23
CA ARG A 264 -17.66 5.32 -13.27
C ARG A 264 -17.16 5.13 -14.69
N GLU A 265 -18.05 4.97 -15.67
CA GLU A 265 -17.69 4.87 -17.08
C GLU A 265 -17.10 6.18 -17.62
N GLU A 266 -17.72 7.31 -17.30
CA GLU A 266 -17.22 8.66 -17.64
C GLU A 266 -15.83 8.91 -17.04
N LYS A 267 -15.65 8.69 -15.73
CA LYS A 267 -14.35 8.83 -15.05
C LYS A 267 -13.29 7.89 -15.64
N LYS A 268 -13.69 6.71 -16.12
CA LYS A 268 -12.82 5.75 -16.80
C LYS A 268 -12.45 6.21 -18.22
N SER A 269 -13.38 6.77 -18.98
CA SER A 269 -13.17 7.25 -20.36
C SER A 269 -12.42 8.58 -20.47
N MET A 270 -12.38 9.42 -19.42
CA MET A 270 -11.61 10.68 -19.40
C MET A 270 -10.20 10.51 -19.99
N THR A 271 -9.77 11.51 -20.75
CA THR A 271 -8.44 11.65 -21.36
C THR A 271 -7.33 11.73 -20.30
N LYS A 272 -6.06 11.77 -20.72
CA LYS A 272 -4.94 11.97 -19.77
C LYS A 272 -4.92 13.40 -19.25
N GLU A 273 -5.32 14.32 -20.11
CA GLU A 273 -5.33 15.76 -19.96
C GLU A 273 -6.36 16.16 -18.89
N GLU A 274 -7.59 15.62 -18.96
CA GLU A 274 -8.62 15.76 -17.90
C GLU A 274 -8.21 15.08 -16.58
N LYS A 275 -7.42 14.00 -16.64
CA LYS A 275 -6.89 13.30 -15.45
C LYS A 275 -5.67 13.96 -14.81
N GLN A 276 -5.02 14.91 -15.48
CA GLN A 276 -3.79 15.55 -15.02
C GLN A 276 -3.99 16.45 -13.78
N PRO A 277 -4.97 17.37 -13.68
CA PRO A 277 -5.15 18.20 -12.49
C PRO A 277 -5.46 17.36 -11.23
N GLU A 278 -6.24 16.29 -11.37
CA GLU A 278 -6.52 15.37 -10.25
C GLU A 278 -5.27 14.61 -9.79
N LYS A 279 -4.37 14.28 -10.71
CA LYS A 279 -3.07 13.67 -10.41
C LYS A 279 -2.13 14.68 -9.70
N GLU A 280 -2.07 15.92 -10.18
CA GLU A 280 -1.27 16.99 -9.56
C GLU A 280 -1.77 17.35 -8.16
N ARG A 281 -3.10 17.35 -7.94
CA ARG A 281 -3.71 17.47 -6.61
C ARG A 281 -3.21 16.36 -5.68
N ARG A 282 -3.34 15.09 -6.09
CA ARG A 282 -2.88 13.93 -5.29
C ARG A 282 -1.38 13.89 -5.02
N GLU A 283 -0.56 14.39 -5.95
CA GLU A 283 0.89 14.55 -5.77
C GLU A 283 1.22 15.68 -4.79
N THR A 284 0.44 16.75 -4.78
CA THR A 284 0.55 17.85 -3.81
C THR A 284 0.10 17.40 -2.41
N GLU A 285 -1.05 16.71 -2.30
CA GLU A 285 -1.53 16.07 -1.06
C GLU A 285 -0.47 15.13 -0.47
N LEU A 286 0.18 14.32 -1.31
CA LEU A 286 1.25 13.41 -0.90
C LEU A 286 2.50 14.17 -0.42
N PHE A 287 2.85 15.30 -1.05
CA PHE A 287 3.99 16.11 -0.63
C PHE A 287 3.73 16.83 0.72
N THR A 288 2.48 17.25 0.98
CA THR A 288 2.12 17.94 2.24
C THR A 288 1.91 16.97 3.40
N ASN A 289 1.14 15.89 3.24
CA ASN A 289 0.72 15.01 4.33
C ASN A 289 1.34 13.60 4.31
N GLY A 290 2.04 13.23 3.23
CA GLY A 290 2.67 11.91 3.09
C GLY A 290 4.00 11.75 3.80
N PHE A 291 4.48 12.77 4.51
CA PHE A 291 5.80 12.80 5.15
C PHE A 291 5.75 13.52 6.50
N ALA A 292 6.66 13.12 7.38
CA ALA A 292 6.89 13.66 8.71
C ALA A 292 8.40 13.86 8.92
N LEU A 293 8.79 14.77 9.81
CA LEU A 293 10.16 14.96 10.26
C LEU A 293 10.30 14.33 11.66
N VAL A 294 11.23 13.40 11.81
CA VAL A 294 11.46 12.63 13.04
C VAL A 294 12.96 12.63 13.32
N ASP A 295 13.37 13.12 14.49
CA ASP A 295 14.78 13.19 14.90
C ASP A 295 15.71 13.83 13.84
N GLY A 296 15.17 14.80 13.07
CA GLY A 296 15.87 15.47 11.96
C GLY A 296 15.85 14.73 10.61
N HIS A 297 15.19 13.58 10.51
CA HIS A 297 15.09 12.76 9.30
C HIS A 297 13.68 12.73 8.72
N LEU A 298 13.57 12.70 7.38
CA LEU A 298 12.28 12.64 6.70
C LEU A 298 11.78 11.20 6.63
N GLU A 299 10.67 10.95 7.30
CA GLU A 299 9.98 9.67 7.31
C GLU A 299 8.69 9.72 6.51
N LYS A 300 8.35 8.61 5.86
CA LYS A 300 7.14 8.53 5.03
C LYS A 300 5.94 8.08 5.86
N VAL A 301 4.82 8.78 5.77
CA VAL A 301 3.55 8.41 6.42
C VAL A 301 2.80 7.37 5.57
N GLY A 302 2.20 6.38 6.22
CA GLY A 302 1.48 5.30 5.56
C GLY A 302 0.06 5.71 5.15
N ASN A 303 -0.82 5.83 6.13
CA ASN A 303 -2.26 6.02 5.96
C ASN A 303 -2.74 7.42 6.40
N PHE A 304 -2.10 8.47 5.89
CA PHE A 304 -2.44 9.86 6.23
C PHE A 304 -3.82 10.34 5.74
N ARG A 305 -4.46 9.61 4.81
CA ARG A 305 -5.84 9.85 4.39
C ARG A 305 -6.79 9.02 5.26
N ILE A 306 -7.77 9.66 5.88
CA ILE A 306 -8.82 9.03 6.67
C ILE A 306 -9.69 8.12 5.78
N GLU A 307 -10.16 6.99 6.34
CA GLU A 307 -11.13 6.12 5.64
C GLU A 307 -12.42 6.92 5.35
N PRO A 308 -12.91 6.97 4.09
CA PRO A 308 -14.17 7.63 3.80
C PRO A 308 -15.36 6.91 4.44
N PRO A 309 -16.47 7.61 4.72
CA PRO A 309 -17.73 6.97 5.11
C PRO A 309 -18.19 5.97 4.05
N GLY A 310 -19.02 5.01 4.47
CA GLY A 310 -19.47 3.92 3.62
C GLY A 310 -20.23 2.85 4.39
N LEU A 311 -20.47 1.70 3.78
CA LEU A 311 -20.99 0.52 4.50
C LEU A 311 -19.83 -0.37 4.96
N PHE A 312 -19.93 -0.95 6.16
CA PHE A 312 -18.97 -1.91 6.68
C PHE A 312 -19.06 -3.22 5.89
N ARG A 313 -17.99 -3.57 5.19
CA ARG A 313 -17.90 -4.76 4.33
C ARG A 313 -17.13 -5.86 5.05
N GLY A 314 -17.73 -6.39 6.12
CA GLY A 314 -17.17 -7.50 6.89
C GLY A 314 -16.92 -8.74 6.01
N ARG A 315 -15.84 -9.48 6.29
CA ARG A 315 -15.48 -10.71 5.57
C ARG A 315 -16.30 -11.90 6.11
N GLY A 316 -16.79 -12.77 5.24
CA GLY A 316 -17.66 -13.91 5.60
C GLY A 316 -19.06 -13.49 6.09
N GLU A 317 -19.67 -14.30 6.94
CA GLU A 317 -21.01 -14.08 7.53
C GLU A 317 -20.94 -13.12 8.75
N HIS A 318 -20.22 -12.00 8.63
CA HIS A 318 -19.93 -11.09 9.76
C HIS A 318 -21.20 -10.36 10.27
N PRO A 319 -21.54 -10.40 11.57
CA PRO A 319 -22.80 -9.88 12.12
C PRO A 319 -23.12 -8.41 11.79
N LYS A 320 -22.11 -7.52 11.77
CA LYS A 320 -22.26 -6.08 11.46
C LYS A 320 -22.04 -5.71 9.99
N THR A 321 -21.91 -6.68 9.08
CA THR A 321 -21.78 -6.36 7.64
C THR A 321 -23.01 -5.57 7.18
N GLY A 322 -22.82 -4.46 6.46
CA GLY A 322 -23.88 -3.52 6.07
C GLY A 322 -24.16 -2.38 7.04
N THR A 323 -23.59 -2.35 8.24
CA THR A 323 -23.67 -1.19 9.15
C THR A 323 -22.96 0.04 8.57
N LEU A 324 -23.47 1.25 8.82
CA LEU A 324 -22.85 2.51 8.41
C LEU A 324 -21.49 2.72 9.11
N LYS A 325 -20.41 2.90 8.33
CA LYS A 325 -19.19 3.59 8.77
C LYS A 325 -19.44 5.09 8.70
N GLU A 326 -19.45 5.76 9.85
CA GLU A 326 -19.67 7.20 9.94
C GLU A 326 -18.47 8.02 9.42
N ARG A 327 -18.73 9.28 9.08
CA ARG A 327 -17.73 10.22 8.59
C ARG A 327 -16.95 10.80 9.78
N VAL A 328 -15.70 10.38 9.94
CA VAL A 328 -14.78 10.89 10.96
C VAL A 328 -14.57 12.40 10.77
N MET A 329 -14.82 13.20 11.81
CA MET A 329 -14.63 14.65 11.81
C MET A 329 -13.35 15.05 12.59
N PRO A 330 -12.82 16.28 12.45
CA PRO A 330 -11.62 16.69 13.18
C PRO A 330 -11.75 16.59 14.72
N GLY A 331 -12.97 16.82 15.24
CA GLY A 331 -13.30 16.64 16.66
C GLY A 331 -13.28 15.19 17.16
N ASP A 332 -13.10 14.20 16.26
CA ASP A 332 -12.91 12.79 16.61
C ASP A 332 -11.44 12.37 16.67
N VAL A 333 -10.56 13.15 16.03
CA VAL A 333 -9.15 12.83 15.82
C VAL A 333 -8.27 13.44 16.91
N THR A 334 -7.57 12.59 17.66
CA THR A 334 -6.47 12.97 18.54
C THR A 334 -5.15 12.93 17.77
N VAL A 335 -4.31 13.95 17.92
CA VAL A 335 -3.00 14.06 17.26
C VAL A 335 -1.86 13.89 18.26
N ASN A 336 -0.81 13.16 17.89
CA ASN A 336 0.45 13.04 18.63
C ASN A 336 1.57 13.79 17.90
N VAL A 337 2.29 14.68 18.58
CA VAL A 337 3.35 15.54 18.02
C VAL A 337 4.39 15.81 19.10
N GLY A 338 5.63 16.18 18.76
CA GLY A 338 6.62 16.53 19.77
C GLY A 338 6.23 17.76 20.59
N ILE A 339 6.69 17.82 21.85
CA ILE A 339 6.28 18.86 22.81
C ILE A 339 6.77 20.28 22.46
N SER A 340 7.82 20.36 21.63
CA SER A 340 8.39 21.63 21.13
C SER A 340 8.24 21.78 19.61
N ASP A 341 7.57 20.84 18.94
CA ASP A 341 7.42 20.80 17.48
C ASP A 341 6.12 21.46 17.01
N ARG A 342 6.01 21.80 15.73
CA ARG A 342 4.81 22.46 15.18
C ARG A 342 3.60 21.52 15.22
N VAL A 343 2.63 21.85 16.06
CA VAL A 343 1.28 21.27 16.02
C VAL A 343 0.67 21.44 14.62
N PRO A 344 0.16 20.37 13.96
CA PRO A 344 -0.45 20.50 12.64
C PRO A 344 -1.73 21.34 12.69
N ILE A 345 -1.89 22.23 11.71
CA ILE A 345 -3.10 23.02 11.52
C ILE A 345 -4.22 22.09 11.03
N CYS A 346 -5.44 22.23 11.58
CA CYS A 346 -6.62 21.54 11.05
C CYS A 346 -6.90 22.05 9.63
N ASN A 347 -6.89 21.14 8.65
CA ASN A 347 -7.11 21.45 7.23
C ASN A 347 -8.60 21.57 6.85
N VAL A 348 -9.50 21.44 7.81
CA VAL A 348 -10.94 21.71 7.66
C VAL A 348 -11.26 23.05 8.34
N PRO A 349 -11.63 24.12 7.60
CA PRO A 349 -11.94 25.42 8.18
C PRO A 349 -13.04 25.36 9.24
N GLY A 350 -12.90 26.15 10.31
CA GLY A 350 -13.88 26.21 11.41
C GLY A 350 -13.82 25.05 12.41
N HIS A 351 -12.97 24.04 12.19
CA HIS A 351 -12.83 22.89 13.08
C HIS A 351 -11.47 22.85 13.82
N SER A 352 -11.46 22.16 14.96
CA SER A 352 -10.28 21.83 15.75
C SER A 352 -10.10 20.31 15.89
N TRP A 353 -8.89 19.88 16.26
CA TRP A 353 -8.63 18.50 16.69
C TRP A 353 -9.31 18.19 18.02
N LYS A 354 -9.68 16.93 18.24
CA LYS A 354 -10.22 16.44 19.53
C LYS A 354 -9.30 16.74 20.70
N GLN A 355 -8.02 16.46 20.51
CA GLN A 355 -6.95 16.68 21.47
C GLN A 355 -5.61 16.66 20.73
N VAL A 356 -4.65 17.45 21.20
CA VAL A 356 -3.24 17.31 20.87
C VAL A 356 -2.52 16.72 22.07
N ILE A 357 -1.64 15.75 21.85
CA ILE A 357 -0.82 15.10 22.88
C ILE A 357 0.64 15.01 22.44
N HIS A 358 1.51 14.73 23.42
CA HIS A 358 2.93 14.53 23.23
C HIS A 358 3.32 13.20 23.90
N ARG A 359 3.62 12.17 23.09
CA ARG A 359 4.02 10.83 23.54
C ARG A 359 5.10 10.25 22.62
N ASP A 360 6.32 10.52 23.03
CA ASP A 360 7.58 9.88 22.61
C ASP A 360 7.57 8.35 22.72
N THR A 361 6.77 7.79 23.63
CA THR A 361 6.61 6.34 23.87
C THR A 361 5.82 5.58 22.80
N VAL A 362 5.24 6.24 21.79
CA VAL A 362 4.42 5.60 20.74
C VAL A 362 4.74 6.10 19.33
N SER A 363 4.62 5.20 18.35
CA SER A 363 5.02 5.42 16.94
C SER A 363 3.88 5.85 16.00
N TRP A 364 2.68 6.16 16.53
CA TRP A 364 1.56 6.68 15.76
C TRP A 364 1.45 8.21 15.83
N LEU A 365 0.95 8.80 14.74
CA LEU A 365 0.86 10.25 14.52
C LEU A 365 -0.50 10.85 14.90
N ALA A 366 -1.56 10.03 14.78
CA ALA A 366 -2.92 10.39 15.13
C ALA A 366 -3.75 9.13 15.36
N TYR A 367 -4.88 9.26 16.06
CA TYR A 367 -5.90 8.22 16.14
C TYR A 367 -7.31 8.78 16.23
N TRP A 368 -8.30 7.95 15.91
CA TRP A 368 -9.71 8.16 16.20
C TRP A 368 -10.36 6.83 16.60
N ASN A 369 -11.59 6.88 17.11
CA ASN A 369 -12.39 5.68 17.34
C ASN A 369 -13.31 5.46 16.13
N GLU A 370 -13.47 4.22 15.66
CA GLU A 370 -14.46 3.88 14.63
C GLU A 370 -15.76 3.35 15.26
N ASN A 371 -16.88 3.55 14.57
CA ASN A 371 -18.22 3.42 15.15
C ASN A 371 -18.84 2.02 15.07
N VAL A 372 -18.25 1.07 14.33
CA VAL A 372 -18.86 -0.23 14.03
C VAL A 372 -18.45 -1.29 15.05
N MET A 373 -17.16 -1.41 15.36
CA MET A 373 -16.65 -2.32 16.40
C MET A 373 -16.26 -1.57 17.69
N GLY A 374 -16.23 -0.23 17.67
CA GLY A 374 -15.75 0.60 18.78
C GLY A 374 -14.22 0.70 18.86
N GLY A 375 -13.53 0.25 17.81
CA GLY A 375 -12.09 0.10 17.74
C GLY A 375 -11.33 1.41 17.62
N ILE A 376 -10.03 1.38 17.91
CA ILE A 376 -9.12 2.52 17.66
C ILE A 376 -8.44 2.34 16.30
N LYS A 377 -8.51 3.39 15.47
CA LYS A 377 -7.83 3.50 14.17
C LYS A 377 -6.68 4.49 14.29
N TYR A 378 -5.49 4.08 13.87
CA TYR A 378 -4.24 4.85 13.99
C TYR A 378 -3.68 5.26 12.64
N VAL A 379 -2.99 6.40 12.58
CA VAL A 379 -2.09 6.76 11.48
C VAL A 379 -0.66 6.42 11.86
N PHE A 380 -0.04 5.54 11.08
CA PHE A 380 1.34 5.10 11.26
C PHE A 380 2.24 5.54 10.10
N PHE A 381 3.55 5.45 10.31
CA PHE A 381 4.55 5.51 9.26
C PHE A 381 4.38 4.36 8.24
N ALA A 382 4.87 4.57 7.03
CA ALA A 382 4.81 3.60 5.95
C ALA A 382 5.75 2.39 6.20
N ALA A 383 5.51 1.27 5.52
CA ALA A 383 6.33 0.07 5.64
C ALA A 383 7.81 0.25 5.20
N SER A 384 8.16 1.38 4.58
CA SER A 384 9.52 1.77 4.22
C SER A 384 10.24 2.61 5.29
N SER A 385 9.60 2.87 6.43
CA SER A 385 10.15 3.71 7.51
C SER A 385 11.13 2.97 8.40
N SER A 386 11.98 3.72 9.12
CA SER A 386 12.83 3.17 10.19
C SER A 386 12.02 2.50 11.29
N PHE A 387 10.88 3.05 11.69
CA PHE A 387 9.98 2.43 12.68
C PHE A 387 9.56 1.02 12.28
N LYS A 388 9.03 0.85 11.07
CA LYS A 388 8.60 -0.48 10.62
C LYS A 388 9.80 -1.39 10.30
N GLY A 389 10.91 -0.83 9.82
CA GLY A 389 12.19 -1.53 9.66
C GLY A 389 12.73 -2.12 10.96
N LYS A 390 12.81 -1.32 12.03
CA LYS A 390 13.21 -1.73 13.39
C LYS A 390 12.28 -2.82 13.93
N SER A 391 10.96 -2.61 13.85
CA SER A 391 9.93 -3.60 14.25
C SER A 391 10.07 -4.94 13.52
N ASP A 392 10.21 -4.92 12.18
CA ASP A 392 10.35 -6.16 11.41
C ASP A 392 11.73 -6.81 11.56
N LEU A 393 12.80 -6.05 11.82
CA LEU A 393 14.11 -6.61 12.21
C LEU A 393 13.98 -7.37 13.54
N ALA A 394 13.42 -6.74 14.57
CA ALA A 394 13.21 -7.35 15.88
C ALA A 394 12.31 -8.60 15.79
N LYS A 395 11.28 -8.59 14.94
CA LYS A 395 10.43 -9.75 14.62
C LYS A 395 11.25 -10.92 14.05
N TYR A 396 12.11 -10.67 13.06
CA TYR A 396 12.95 -11.73 12.48
C TYR A 396 14.07 -12.16 13.42
N GLU A 397 14.62 -11.29 14.28
CA GLU A 397 15.54 -11.70 15.35
C GLU A 397 14.86 -12.53 16.45
N LYS A 398 13.62 -12.21 16.86
CA LYS A 398 12.81 -13.09 17.74
C LYS A 398 12.70 -14.50 17.12
N ALA A 399 12.50 -14.62 15.80
CA ALA A 399 12.48 -15.91 15.09
C ALA A 399 13.88 -16.59 14.95
N ARG A 400 14.96 -15.83 14.73
CA ARG A 400 16.35 -16.37 14.71
C ARG A 400 16.82 -16.85 16.08
N ARG A 401 16.34 -16.22 17.18
CA ARG A 401 16.54 -16.73 18.55
C ARG A 401 15.78 -18.04 18.75
N LEU A 402 14.53 -18.16 18.27
CA LEU A 402 13.78 -19.42 18.31
C LEU A 402 14.51 -20.56 17.58
N LYS A 403 15.12 -20.31 16.40
CA LYS A 403 15.94 -21.31 15.68
C LYS A 403 17.07 -21.92 16.53
N LYS A 404 17.61 -21.19 17.53
CA LYS A 404 18.67 -21.68 18.43
C LYS A 404 18.16 -22.54 19.59
N CYS A 405 16.88 -22.43 19.96
CA CYS A 405 16.31 -23.13 21.12
C CYS A 405 15.13 -24.06 20.80
N ILE A 406 14.68 -24.10 19.54
CA ILE A 406 13.51 -24.86 19.10
C ILE A 406 13.54 -26.32 19.57
N ASP A 407 14.66 -27.03 19.44
CA ASP A 407 14.71 -28.45 19.85
C ASP A 407 14.57 -28.66 21.36
N LYS A 408 14.93 -27.68 22.19
CA LYS A 408 14.66 -27.70 23.64
C LYS A 408 13.15 -27.56 23.90
N ILE A 409 12.47 -26.70 23.14
CA ILE A 409 11.01 -26.51 23.20
C ILE A 409 10.29 -27.76 22.68
N ARG A 410 10.73 -28.34 21.55
CA ARG A 410 10.19 -29.58 20.99
C ARG A 410 10.32 -30.76 21.97
N ARG A 411 11.48 -30.91 22.62
CA ARG A 411 11.66 -31.89 23.72
C ARG A 411 10.79 -31.59 24.93
N ASN A 412 10.50 -30.32 25.24
CA ASN A 412 9.62 -29.95 26.35
C ASN A 412 8.16 -30.34 26.07
N TYR A 413 7.57 -29.88 24.96
CA TYR A 413 6.19 -30.25 24.63
C TYR A 413 6.05 -31.76 24.39
N THR A 414 7.04 -32.44 23.81
CA THR A 414 6.96 -33.88 23.54
C THR A 414 6.90 -34.71 24.83
N LYS A 415 7.54 -34.24 25.92
CA LYS A 415 7.32 -34.80 27.27
C LYS A 415 5.91 -34.47 27.79
N GLY A 416 5.47 -33.22 27.63
CA GLY A 416 4.15 -32.75 28.07
C GLY A 416 2.96 -33.42 27.36
N LEU A 417 3.11 -33.92 26.13
CA LEU A 417 2.11 -34.78 25.46
C LEU A 417 1.75 -36.04 26.26
N ARG A 418 2.66 -36.51 27.13
CA ARG A 418 2.48 -37.67 28.03
C ARG A 418 2.17 -37.27 29.49
N ALA A 419 1.91 -36.00 29.77
CA ALA A 419 1.59 -35.54 31.13
C ALA A 419 0.30 -36.21 31.65
N LYS A 420 0.23 -36.48 32.97
CA LYS A 420 -1.02 -36.94 33.61
C LYS A 420 -2.06 -35.83 33.56
N ASP A 421 -1.68 -34.66 34.08
CA ASP A 421 -2.37 -33.36 33.97
C ASP A 421 -2.97 -33.11 32.57
N MET A 422 -4.17 -32.54 32.53
CA MET A 422 -4.89 -32.26 31.30
C MET A 422 -4.44 -30.93 30.68
N PHE A 423 -4.23 -29.88 31.47
CA PHE A 423 -3.82 -28.55 31.01
C PHE A 423 -2.48 -28.62 30.25
N THR A 424 -1.45 -29.22 30.86
CA THR A 424 -0.14 -29.40 30.24
C THR A 424 -0.21 -30.26 28.98
N LYS A 425 -1.12 -31.24 28.92
CA LYS A 425 -1.33 -32.12 27.76
C LYS A 425 -2.01 -31.36 26.60
N GLN A 426 -3.05 -30.58 26.89
CA GLN A 426 -3.69 -29.67 25.93
C GLN A 426 -2.69 -28.63 25.42
N ARG A 427 -2.01 -27.91 26.31
CA ARG A 427 -0.95 -26.92 25.99
C ARG A 427 0.13 -27.50 25.08
N SER A 428 0.64 -28.69 25.41
CA SER A 428 1.70 -29.34 24.62
C SER A 428 1.21 -29.80 23.25
N THR A 429 -0.06 -30.22 23.14
CA THR A 429 -0.67 -30.62 21.87
C THR A 429 -0.95 -29.40 20.98
N ALA A 430 -1.46 -28.30 21.56
CA ALA A 430 -1.63 -27.03 20.85
C ALA A 430 -0.27 -26.44 20.38
N MET A 431 0.77 -26.51 21.21
CA MET A 431 2.14 -26.15 20.81
C MET A 431 2.64 -26.99 19.63
N TRP A 432 2.42 -28.31 19.64
CA TRP A 432 2.77 -29.17 18.50
C TRP A 432 2.00 -28.77 17.23
N VAL A 433 0.70 -28.48 17.33
CA VAL A 433 -0.13 -28.06 16.19
C VAL A 433 0.32 -26.71 15.61
N ILE A 434 0.72 -25.76 16.46
CA ILE A 434 1.24 -24.44 16.02
C ILE A 434 2.64 -24.57 15.39
N ASP A 435 3.51 -25.43 15.94
CA ASP A 435 4.88 -25.64 15.45
C ASP A 435 4.91 -26.49 14.16
N VAL A 436 4.14 -27.57 14.07
CA VAL A 436 4.21 -28.53 12.96
C VAL A 436 3.20 -28.23 11.84
N LEU A 437 1.97 -27.82 12.19
CA LEU A 437 0.92 -27.52 11.20
C LEU A 437 0.78 -26.01 10.89
N ALA A 438 1.64 -25.18 11.47
CA ALA A 438 1.74 -23.72 11.25
C ALA A 438 0.40 -22.96 11.38
N LEU A 439 -0.53 -23.45 12.21
CA LEU A 439 -1.81 -22.78 12.46
C LEU A 439 -1.61 -21.42 13.15
N ARG A 440 -2.58 -20.52 12.96
CA ARG A 440 -2.68 -19.30 13.78
C ARG A 440 -3.17 -19.68 15.18
N VAL A 441 -2.77 -18.91 16.19
CA VAL A 441 -3.04 -19.24 17.60
C VAL A 441 -4.53 -19.31 17.92
N GLY A 442 -5.35 -18.43 17.34
CA GLY A 442 -6.79 -18.38 17.55
C GLY A 442 -7.14 -17.75 18.90
N ASN A 443 -7.27 -16.42 18.93
CA ASN A 443 -7.89 -15.74 20.06
C ASN A 443 -9.39 -16.07 20.09
N GLU A 444 -10.00 -15.97 21.27
CA GLU A 444 -11.45 -15.94 21.45
C GLU A 444 -12.07 -14.80 20.63
N LYS A 445 -13.33 -14.97 20.21
CA LYS A 445 -14.08 -14.02 19.38
C LYS A 445 -15.43 -13.69 19.99
N GLY A 446 -15.84 -12.41 19.89
CA GLY A 446 -17.14 -11.97 20.39
C GLY A 446 -18.28 -12.30 19.42
N GLU A 447 -19.52 -12.35 19.93
CA GLU A 447 -20.75 -12.54 19.13
C GLU A 447 -20.98 -11.45 18.06
N ASP A 448 -20.29 -10.31 18.18
CA ASP A 448 -20.29 -9.20 17.23
C ASP A 448 -19.39 -9.45 15.99
N GLU A 449 -18.52 -10.47 16.03
CA GLU A 449 -17.50 -10.78 15.02
C GLU A 449 -17.89 -11.97 14.12
N ALA A 450 -17.19 -12.15 12.99
CA ALA A 450 -17.35 -13.35 12.17
C ALA A 450 -16.76 -14.58 12.87
N ASP A 451 -17.54 -15.65 13.01
CA ASP A 451 -17.09 -16.93 13.56
C ASP A 451 -15.91 -17.49 12.76
N THR A 452 -14.72 -17.37 13.35
CA THR A 452 -13.44 -17.72 12.74
C THR A 452 -12.48 -18.16 13.83
N VAL A 453 -11.76 -19.25 13.61
CA VAL A 453 -10.98 -19.93 14.67
C VAL A 453 -9.50 -20.07 14.32
N GLY A 454 -8.71 -20.36 15.35
CA GLY A 454 -7.34 -20.86 15.23
C GLY A 454 -7.12 -22.00 16.22
N CYS A 455 -5.86 -22.35 16.47
CA CYS A 455 -5.49 -23.55 17.21
C CYS A 455 -6.19 -23.70 18.57
N CYS A 456 -6.21 -22.66 19.41
CA CYS A 456 -6.79 -22.75 20.76
C CYS A 456 -8.33 -22.79 20.69
N SER A 457 -8.94 -21.92 19.87
CA SER A 457 -10.39 -21.86 19.64
C SER A 457 -10.94 -22.92 18.67
N LEU A 458 -10.23 -24.03 18.43
CA LEU A 458 -10.79 -25.16 17.69
C LEU A 458 -11.92 -25.81 18.51
N ARG A 459 -13.03 -26.13 17.82
CA ARG A 459 -14.21 -26.84 18.36
C ARG A 459 -14.29 -28.25 17.82
N VAL A 460 -15.03 -29.13 18.48
CA VAL A 460 -15.15 -30.55 18.10
C VAL A 460 -15.59 -30.75 16.65
N GLU A 461 -16.51 -29.92 16.16
CA GLU A 461 -16.99 -29.94 14.77
C GLU A 461 -15.91 -29.70 13.71
N HIS A 462 -14.79 -29.07 14.07
CA HIS A 462 -13.70 -28.76 13.16
C HIS A 462 -12.72 -29.93 12.93
N MET A 463 -12.92 -31.07 13.61
CA MET A 463 -12.03 -32.22 13.59
C MET A 463 -12.76 -33.51 13.20
N SER A 464 -12.32 -34.13 12.10
CA SER A 464 -12.73 -35.49 11.70
C SER A 464 -11.54 -36.44 11.80
N PHE A 465 -11.76 -37.61 12.39
CA PHE A 465 -10.73 -38.59 12.74
C PHE A 465 -10.90 -39.88 11.93
N ASN A 466 -9.87 -40.29 11.20
CA ASN A 466 -9.78 -41.60 10.55
C ASN A 466 -8.56 -42.33 11.12
N ASP A 467 -8.78 -43.54 11.64
CA ASP A 467 -7.72 -44.31 12.32
C ASP A 467 -6.68 -44.88 11.33
N VAL A 468 -7.01 -44.97 10.03
CA VAL A 468 -6.03 -45.27 8.98
C VAL A 468 -4.98 -44.16 8.92
N ASN A 469 -3.70 -44.53 9.05
CA ASN A 469 -2.53 -43.64 9.11
C ASN A 469 -2.65 -42.49 10.15
N CYS A 470 -3.52 -42.63 11.14
CA CYS A 470 -3.90 -41.56 12.07
C CYS A 470 -4.26 -40.25 11.35
N ALA A 471 -5.05 -40.35 10.28
CA ALA A 471 -5.45 -39.22 9.46
C ALA A 471 -6.44 -38.30 10.19
N LEU A 472 -6.00 -37.07 10.44
CA LEU A 472 -6.79 -35.98 11.00
C LEU A 472 -7.20 -35.02 9.88
N THR A 473 -8.50 -34.92 9.60
CA THR A 473 -9.05 -33.86 8.75
C THR A 473 -9.46 -32.68 9.62
N LEU A 474 -8.89 -31.51 9.33
CA LEU A 474 -9.25 -30.23 9.92
C LEU A 474 -10.06 -29.44 8.90
N SER A 475 -11.28 -29.04 9.25
CA SER A 475 -12.17 -28.25 8.39
C SER A 475 -12.82 -27.12 9.17
N PHE A 476 -12.41 -25.87 8.93
CA PHE A 476 -12.89 -24.68 9.64
C PHE A 476 -12.68 -23.38 8.85
N LEU A 477 -13.31 -22.28 9.29
CA LEU A 477 -13.03 -20.94 8.78
C LEU A 477 -11.94 -20.27 9.63
N GLY A 478 -10.80 -19.94 9.01
CA GLY A 478 -9.70 -19.22 9.66
C GLY A 478 -9.84 -17.70 9.57
N LYS A 479 -8.75 -16.96 9.87
CA LYS A 479 -8.69 -15.49 9.67
C LYS A 479 -9.20 -15.12 8.27
N ASP A 480 -9.91 -14.00 8.20
CA ASP A 480 -10.54 -13.44 6.99
C ASP A 480 -11.68 -14.31 6.42
N SER A 481 -12.19 -15.25 7.23
CA SER A 481 -13.19 -16.26 6.87
C SER A 481 -12.74 -17.17 5.72
N MET A 482 -11.41 -17.31 5.55
CA MET A 482 -10.82 -18.20 4.55
C MET A 482 -10.92 -19.66 5.02
N PRO A 483 -11.40 -20.60 4.17
CA PRO A 483 -11.48 -21.99 4.54
C PRO A 483 -10.08 -22.60 4.76
N TYR A 484 -9.95 -23.33 5.86
CA TYR A 484 -8.88 -24.29 6.09
C TYR A 484 -9.54 -25.67 6.01
N ASN A 485 -9.28 -26.42 4.94
CA ASN A 485 -9.64 -27.82 4.80
C ASN A 485 -8.38 -28.60 4.44
N ASN A 486 -7.92 -29.45 5.33
CA ASN A 486 -6.66 -30.19 5.18
C ASN A 486 -6.72 -31.53 5.93
N THR A 487 -6.29 -32.60 5.27
CA THR A 487 -6.14 -33.93 5.89
C THR A 487 -4.67 -34.23 6.10
N VAL A 488 -4.29 -34.44 7.36
CA VAL A 488 -2.91 -34.71 7.76
C VAL A 488 -2.81 -36.12 8.34
N GLU A 489 -2.11 -37.00 7.65
CA GLU A 489 -1.74 -38.33 8.15
C GLU A 489 -0.71 -38.19 9.28
N LEU A 490 -1.16 -38.21 10.54
CA LEU A 490 -0.28 -37.91 11.66
C LEU A 490 0.75 -39.03 11.91
N ALA A 491 0.54 -40.25 11.39
CA ALA A 491 1.54 -41.31 11.47
C ALA A 491 2.88 -40.95 10.78
N GLN A 492 2.91 -40.02 9.83
CA GLN A 492 4.15 -39.57 9.17
C GLN A 492 5.13 -38.88 10.15
N TYR A 493 4.64 -38.37 11.29
CA TYR A 493 5.45 -37.77 12.35
C TYR A 493 5.82 -38.79 13.44
N GLY A 494 5.77 -40.09 13.12
CA GLY A 494 6.07 -41.19 14.02
C GLY A 494 5.19 -41.21 15.27
N ASP A 495 5.73 -41.73 16.37
CA ASP A 495 4.96 -41.91 17.61
C ASP A 495 4.53 -40.61 18.28
N VAL A 496 5.18 -39.48 17.95
CA VAL A 496 4.74 -38.15 18.41
C VAL A 496 3.42 -37.77 17.73
N GLY A 497 3.31 -37.98 16.40
CA GLY A 497 2.08 -37.72 15.66
C GLY A 497 0.94 -38.67 16.05
N LYS A 498 1.23 -39.96 16.24
CA LYS A 498 0.25 -40.93 16.78
C LYS A 498 -0.27 -40.50 18.17
N LEU A 499 0.62 -40.03 19.05
CA LEU A 499 0.24 -39.53 20.38
C LEU A 499 -0.60 -38.24 20.31
N VAL A 500 -0.28 -37.32 19.40
CA VAL A 500 -1.10 -36.13 19.13
C VAL A 500 -2.50 -36.52 18.63
N TYR A 501 -2.60 -37.45 17.68
CA TYR A 501 -3.88 -37.98 17.20
C TYR A 501 -4.74 -38.55 18.36
N THR A 502 -4.15 -39.41 19.19
CA THR A 502 -4.82 -40.00 20.36
C THR A 502 -5.24 -38.93 21.38
N ASN A 503 -4.39 -37.92 21.64
CA ASN A 503 -4.72 -36.81 22.54
C ASN A 503 -5.89 -35.98 22.01
N LEU A 504 -5.89 -35.61 20.73
CA LEU A 504 -6.98 -34.85 20.10
C LEU A 504 -8.29 -35.65 20.10
N LYS A 505 -8.26 -36.93 19.71
CA LYS A 505 -9.43 -37.82 19.76
C LYS A 505 -9.98 -37.96 21.19
N LYS A 506 -9.11 -37.90 22.21
CA LYS A 506 -9.49 -37.87 23.63
C LYS A 506 -10.05 -36.51 24.10
N PHE A 507 -9.55 -35.38 23.58
CA PHE A 507 -10.06 -34.05 23.93
C PHE A 507 -11.47 -33.77 23.39
N CYS A 508 -11.83 -34.40 22.27
CA CYS A 508 -13.18 -34.36 21.69
C CYS A 508 -14.14 -35.40 22.29
N ALA A 509 -13.64 -36.37 23.08
CA ALA A 509 -14.47 -37.43 23.62
C ALA A 509 -15.45 -36.92 24.69
N LYS A 510 -16.72 -37.34 24.59
CA LYS A 510 -17.85 -36.93 25.47
C LYS A 510 -18.23 -35.44 25.42
N LYS A 511 -17.84 -34.72 24.36
CA LYS A 511 -18.21 -33.31 24.12
C LYS A 511 -19.21 -33.14 22.99
N GLY A 512 -20.03 -32.09 23.07
CA GLY A 512 -20.86 -31.59 21.98
C GLY A 512 -20.04 -30.94 20.85
N LYS A 513 -20.64 -30.85 19.65
CA LYS A 513 -19.99 -30.33 18.43
C LYS A 513 -19.40 -28.92 18.58
N ASN A 514 -20.11 -28.06 19.32
CA ASN A 514 -19.79 -26.65 19.50
C ASN A 514 -18.84 -26.40 20.69
N GLU A 515 -18.42 -27.43 21.42
CA GLU A 515 -17.47 -27.27 22.53
C GLU A 515 -16.03 -27.18 22.04
N GLU A 516 -15.20 -26.44 22.79
CA GLU A 516 -13.78 -26.28 22.48
C GLU A 516 -12.99 -27.57 22.73
N VAL A 517 -12.09 -27.89 21.81
CA VAL A 517 -11.10 -28.98 21.95
C VAL A 517 -10.17 -28.67 23.12
N PHE A 518 -9.64 -27.44 23.17
CA PHE A 518 -8.64 -26.99 24.13
C PHE A 518 -9.22 -26.18 25.31
N HIS A 519 -10.40 -26.59 25.81
CA HIS A 519 -11.18 -25.94 26.88
C HIS A 519 -10.47 -25.61 28.22
N GLU A 520 -9.22 -26.04 28.45
CA GLU A 520 -8.43 -25.62 29.62
C GLU A 520 -7.34 -24.58 29.27
N LEU A 521 -7.19 -24.17 28.01
CA LEU A 521 -6.03 -23.43 27.51
C LEU A 521 -6.42 -22.11 26.83
N SER A 522 -6.25 -20.99 27.54
CA SER A 522 -6.31 -19.68 26.89
C SER A 522 -5.03 -19.36 26.09
N VAL A 523 -5.17 -18.47 25.09
CA VAL A 523 -4.02 -17.92 24.34
C VAL A 523 -3.04 -17.18 25.26
N THR A 524 -3.56 -16.52 26.31
CA THR A 524 -2.77 -15.80 27.32
C THR A 524 -1.84 -16.75 28.07
N GLU A 525 -2.32 -17.91 28.50
CA GLU A 525 -1.53 -18.91 29.21
C GLU A 525 -0.51 -19.61 28.31
N LEU A 526 -0.90 -19.88 27.06
CA LEU A 526 0.01 -20.39 26.04
C LEU A 526 1.18 -19.42 25.82
N ASN A 527 0.91 -18.13 25.58
CA ASN A 527 1.95 -17.12 25.37
C ASN A 527 2.79 -16.88 26.64
N LYS A 528 2.19 -16.90 27.83
CA LYS A 528 2.90 -16.84 29.13
C LYS A 528 3.87 -18.00 29.28
N HIS A 529 3.46 -19.22 28.93
CA HIS A 529 4.36 -20.37 28.94
C HIS A 529 5.47 -20.26 27.88
N LEU A 530 5.15 -19.85 26.65
CA LEU A 530 6.14 -19.64 25.60
C LEU A 530 7.21 -18.61 26.01
N SER A 531 6.80 -17.50 26.61
CA SER A 531 7.71 -16.47 27.15
C SER A 531 8.60 -16.99 28.28
N SER A 532 8.16 -17.99 29.06
CA SER A 532 9.01 -18.68 30.06
C SER A 532 10.05 -19.63 29.45
N LEU A 533 9.87 -20.05 28.19
CA LEU A 533 10.83 -20.88 27.45
C LEU A 533 11.87 -20.04 26.69
N MET A 534 11.48 -18.84 26.25
CA MET A 534 12.35 -17.81 25.65
C MET A 534 11.72 -16.43 25.82
N PRO A 535 12.42 -15.42 26.39
CA PRO A 535 11.87 -14.08 26.55
C PRO A 535 11.36 -13.46 25.23
N GLY A 536 10.14 -12.94 25.26
CA GLY A 536 9.46 -12.38 24.09
C GLY A 536 9.00 -13.40 23.05
N LEU A 537 8.89 -14.69 23.40
CA LEU A 537 8.30 -15.72 22.54
C LEU A 537 6.77 -15.76 22.69
N SER A 538 6.08 -15.69 21.56
CA SER A 538 4.63 -15.90 21.44
C SER A 538 4.32 -16.86 20.29
N ALA A 539 3.10 -17.36 20.22
CA ALA A 539 2.66 -18.27 19.16
C ALA A 539 2.77 -17.64 17.74
N LYS A 540 2.70 -16.31 17.61
CA LYS A 540 2.94 -15.58 16.35
C LYS A 540 4.33 -15.91 15.76
N VAL A 541 5.36 -16.06 16.62
CA VAL A 541 6.77 -16.23 16.22
C VAL A 541 7.02 -17.56 15.49
N PHE A 542 6.31 -18.64 15.84
CA PHE A 542 6.48 -19.94 15.20
C PHE A 542 6.16 -19.90 13.70
N ARG A 543 5.13 -19.16 13.29
CA ARG A 543 4.78 -19.02 11.86
C ARG A 543 5.87 -18.28 11.08
N THR A 544 6.46 -17.25 11.68
CA THR A 544 7.60 -16.50 11.08
C THR A 544 8.86 -17.35 11.00
N PHE A 545 9.18 -18.11 12.06
CA PHE A 545 10.28 -19.06 12.08
C PHE A 545 10.12 -20.14 11.01
N ASN A 546 8.98 -20.84 10.98
CA ASN A 546 8.71 -21.91 10.03
C ASN A 546 8.69 -21.39 8.58
N ALA A 547 8.05 -20.27 8.30
CA ALA A 547 8.05 -19.68 6.96
C ALA A 547 9.46 -19.30 6.48
N SER A 548 10.28 -18.70 7.35
CA SER A 548 11.66 -18.34 7.03
C SER A 548 12.56 -19.58 6.88
N PHE A 549 12.45 -20.56 7.77
CA PHE A 549 13.23 -21.80 7.73
C PHE A 549 12.86 -22.69 6.53
N THR A 550 11.58 -22.76 6.17
CA THR A 550 11.15 -23.43 4.93
C THR A 550 11.66 -22.71 3.69
N LEU A 551 11.68 -21.36 3.65
CA LEU A 551 12.33 -20.65 2.54
C LEU A 551 13.84 -20.98 2.46
N GLU A 552 14.54 -20.93 3.60
CA GLU A 552 15.97 -21.24 3.71
C GLU A 552 16.31 -22.67 3.22
N LYS A 553 15.43 -23.64 3.50
CA LYS A 553 15.56 -25.06 3.10
C LYS A 553 15.17 -25.32 1.65
N GLU A 554 14.10 -24.70 1.16
CA GLU A 554 13.51 -25.01 -0.15
C GLU A 554 14.10 -24.15 -1.29
N LEU A 555 14.82 -23.07 -0.97
CA LEU A 555 15.65 -22.38 -1.96
C LEU A 555 16.83 -23.27 -2.37
N PRO A 556 17.03 -23.55 -3.67
CA PRO A 556 18.08 -24.45 -4.12
C PRO A 556 19.49 -23.88 -3.85
N GLY A 557 20.47 -24.78 -3.82
CA GLY A 557 21.87 -24.50 -3.50
C GLY A 557 22.14 -24.63 -2.00
N PRO A 558 22.85 -25.68 -1.54
CA PRO A 558 23.19 -25.81 -0.13
C PRO A 558 24.09 -24.66 0.35
N PRO A 559 24.17 -24.41 1.68
CA PRO A 559 25.05 -23.39 2.23
C PRO A 559 26.52 -23.71 1.90
N GLY A 560 27.13 -22.92 1.01
CA GLY A 560 28.52 -23.10 0.55
C GLY A 560 28.67 -23.42 -0.94
N GLU A 561 27.60 -23.80 -1.65
CA GLU A 561 27.65 -24.03 -3.10
C GLU A 561 27.02 -22.88 -3.89
N ASP A 562 27.76 -22.40 -4.89
CA ASP A 562 27.23 -21.50 -5.92
C ASP A 562 26.38 -22.29 -6.92
N LEU A 563 25.08 -21.98 -7.00
CA LEU A 563 24.17 -22.57 -8.00
C LEU A 563 24.55 -22.25 -9.45
N ASP A 564 25.28 -21.16 -9.66
CA ASP A 564 25.66 -20.69 -10.98
C ASP A 564 27.03 -19.99 -10.95
N PRO A 565 28.12 -20.70 -10.59
CA PRO A 565 29.44 -20.11 -10.39
C PRO A 565 30.05 -19.56 -11.70
N LYS A 566 29.41 -19.87 -12.83
CA LYS A 566 29.82 -19.46 -14.19
C LYS A 566 28.82 -18.49 -14.83
N GLY A 567 27.81 -18.02 -14.10
CA GLY A 567 26.84 -17.02 -14.54
C GLY A 567 26.01 -17.41 -15.78
N LYS A 568 25.81 -18.70 -16.03
CA LYS A 568 25.18 -19.25 -17.24
C LYS A 568 23.67 -19.40 -17.14
N MET A 569 23.10 -19.41 -15.94
CA MET A 569 21.66 -19.56 -15.74
C MET A 569 20.95 -18.20 -15.84
N ASP A 570 20.00 -18.14 -16.76
CA ASP A 570 19.18 -16.97 -17.06
C ASP A 570 18.30 -16.53 -15.88
N VAL A 571 17.96 -15.23 -15.82
CA VAL A 571 17.24 -14.64 -14.67
C VAL A 571 15.83 -15.22 -14.50
N ALA A 572 15.13 -15.52 -15.61
CA ALA A 572 13.76 -16.05 -15.54
C ALA A 572 13.65 -17.43 -14.86
N PRO A 573 14.46 -18.46 -15.20
CA PRO A 573 14.56 -19.70 -14.42
C PRO A 573 14.83 -19.49 -12.92
N LYS A 574 15.69 -18.54 -12.54
CA LYS A 574 15.99 -18.23 -11.12
C LYS A 574 14.73 -17.72 -10.39
N ILE A 575 13.97 -16.82 -11.02
CA ILE A 575 12.71 -16.30 -10.45
C ILE A 575 11.68 -17.42 -10.22
N VAL A 576 11.61 -18.41 -11.12
CA VAL A 576 10.68 -19.55 -10.99
C VAL A 576 11.05 -20.41 -9.79
N LEU A 577 12.33 -20.80 -9.65
CA LEU A 577 12.81 -21.55 -8.49
C LEU A 577 12.55 -20.83 -7.15
N TYR A 578 12.65 -19.50 -7.14
CA TYR A 578 12.28 -18.68 -5.97
C TYR A 578 10.77 -18.71 -5.70
N ASN A 579 9.94 -18.62 -6.74
CA ASN A 579 8.49 -18.71 -6.61
C ASN A 579 8.05 -20.10 -6.13
N ASP A 580 8.69 -21.18 -6.59
CA ASP A 580 8.42 -22.56 -6.15
C ASP A 580 8.72 -22.75 -4.65
N ALA A 581 9.86 -22.22 -4.17
CA ALA A 581 10.20 -22.21 -2.75
C ALA A 581 9.19 -21.41 -1.92
N ASN A 582 8.82 -20.20 -2.37
CA ASN A 582 7.77 -19.39 -1.73
C ASN A 582 6.38 -20.05 -1.80
N ARG A 583 6.07 -20.84 -2.84
CA ARG A 583 4.82 -21.58 -2.97
C ARG A 583 4.70 -22.65 -1.88
N LYS A 584 5.78 -23.37 -1.59
CA LYS A 584 5.83 -24.31 -0.45
C LYS A 584 5.61 -23.60 0.89
N VAL A 585 6.21 -22.43 1.09
CA VAL A 585 5.98 -21.60 2.30
C VAL A 585 4.53 -21.11 2.38
N ALA A 586 3.94 -20.69 1.27
CA ALA A 586 2.55 -20.22 1.21
C ALA A 586 1.55 -21.36 1.49
N ILE A 587 1.81 -22.58 0.98
CA ILE A 587 1.03 -23.78 1.30
C ILE A 587 1.12 -24.11 2.79
N LEU A 588 2.33 -24.16 3.37
CA LEU A 588 2.54 -24.38 4.81
C LEU A 588 1.76 -23.36 5.67
N CYS A 589 1.69 -22.11 5.23
CA CYS A 589 0.96 -21.05 5.96
C CYS A 589 -0.55 -20.99 5.67
N ASN A 590 -1.09 -21.89 4.84
CA ASN A 590 -2.42 -21.83 4.21
C ASN A 590 -2.78 -20.44 3.64
N HIS A 591 -1.87 -19.85 2.87
CA HIS A 591 -2.08 -18.59 2.16
C HIS A 591 -2.74 -18.86 0.80
N GLN A 592 -4.04 -19.13 0.83
CA GLN A 592 -4.88 -19.34 -0.36
C GLN A 592 -5.43 -18.02 -0.91
N ARG A 593 -5.93 -18.05 -2.16
CA ARG A 593 -6.79 -17.02 -2.76
C ARG A 593 -7.79 -17.66 -3.73
N THR A 594 -8.95 -17.03 -3.91
CA THR A 594 -9.87 -17.37 -5.00
C THR A 594 -9.21 -17.14 -6.35
N ALA A 595 -9.41 -18.05 -7.30
CA ALA A 595 -8.98 -17.87 -8.68
C ALA A 595 -9.65 -16.62 -9.31
N PRO A 596 -8.93 -15.71 -9.98
CA PRO A 596 -9.53 -14.52 -10.59
C PRO A 596 -10.52 -14.87 -11.72
N LYS A 597 -11.68 -14.21 -11.78
CA LYS A 597 -12.71 -14.40 -12.85
C LYS A 597 -12.18 -14.24 -14.29
N SER A 598 -11.01 -13.62 -14.48
CA SER A 598 -10.36 -13.38 -15.78
C SER A 598 -9.13 -14.26 -16.04
N PHE A 599 -8.83 -15.21 -15.15
CA PHE A 599 -7.61 -16.03 -15.17
C PHE A 599 -7.47 -16.85 -16.44
N ASP A 600 -8.49 -17.61 -16.82
CA ASP A 600 -8.44 -18.51 -17.97
C ASP A 600 -8.27 -17.71 -19.28
N THR A 601 -8.99 -16.59 -19.41
CA THR A 601 -8.78 -15.63 -20.53
C THR A 601 -7.37 -15.03 -20.59
N THR A 602 -6.56 -15.18 -19.52
CA THR A 602 -5.16 -14.74 -19.45
C THR A 602 -4.21 -15.89 -19.80
N LEU A 603 -4.55 -17.14 -19.41
CA LEU A 603 -3.87 -18.34 -19.90
C LEU A 603 -4.03 -18.49 -21.41
N ASP A 604 -5.24 -18.35 -21.96
CA ASP A 604 -5.51 -18.43 -23.41
C ASP A 604 -4.61 -17.50 -24.23
N LYS A 605 -4.44 -16.26 -23.75
CA LYS A 605 -3.58 -15.25 -24.38
C LYS A 605 -2.10 -15.62 -24.31
N MET A 606 -1.67 -16.31 -23.25
CA MET A 606 -0.28 -16.77 -23.10
C MET A 606 -0.03 -18.06 -23.89
N ASN A 607 -0.99 -18.97 -23.97
CA ASN A 607 -0.98 -20.16 -24.84
C ASN A 607 -0.88 -19.74 -26.31
N GLY A 608 -1.77 -18.86 -26.78
CA GLY A 608 -1.73 -18.35 -28.16
C GLY A 608 -0.42 -17.62 -28.51
N GLN A 609 0.20 -16.91 -27.57
CA GLN A 609 1.55 -16.34 -27.75
C GLN A 609 2.65 -17.41 -27.80
N LEU A 610 2.53 -18.47 -26.99
CA LEU A 610 3.47 -19.58 -26.94
C LEU A 610 3.40 -20.44 -28.22
N ASP A 611 2.20 -20.67 -28.75
CA ASP A 611 1.99 -21.37 -30.02
C ASP A 611 2.41 -20.52 -31.22
N GLN A 612 2.15 -19.20 -31.22
CA GLN A 612 2.73 -18.28 -32.20
C GLN A 612 4.27 -18.35 -32.21
N LEU A 613 4.92 -18.39 -31.03
CA LEU A 613 6.37 -18.53 -30.94
C LEU A 613 6.86 -19.91 -31.41
N LYS A 614 6.13 -21.01 -31.12
CA LYS A 614 6.44 -22.35 -31.65
C LYS A 614 6.38 -22.36 -33.18
N GLU A 615 5.37 -21.75 -33.78
CA GLU A 615 5.22 -21.72 -35.25
C GLU A 615 6.32 -20.88 -35.91
N GLN A 616 6.64 -19.71 -35.34
CA GLN A 616 7.80 -18.92 -35.75
C GLN A 616 9.12 -19.70 -35.66
N LEU A 617 9.27 -20.59 -34.66
CA LEU A 617 10.43 -21.48 -34.56
C LEU A 617 10.42 -22.59 -35.62
N LYS A 618 9.25 -23.12 -36.04
CA LYS A 618 9.15 -24.04 -37.18
C LYS A 618 9.57 -23.36 -38.48
N GLU A 619 9.06 -22.16 -38.76
CA GLU A 619 9.44 -21.39 -39.96
C GLU A 619 10.94 -21.06 -39.97
N LEU A 620 11.55 -20.71 -38.83
CA LEU A 620 13.00 -20.50 -38.73
C LEU A 620 13.81 -21.79 -39.01
N LYS A 621 13.39 -22.95 -38.50
CA LYS A 621 14.01 -24.25 -38.82
C LYS A 621 13.88 -24.61 -40.29
N HIS A 622 12.73 -24.29 -40.91
CA HIS A 622 12.53 -24.49 -42.34
C HIS A 622 13.45 -23.55 -43.16
N MET A 623 13.55 -22.28 -42.76
CA MET A 623 14.47 -21.31 -43.36
C MET A 623 15.94 -21.76 -43.27
N GLN A 624 16.37 -22.30 -42.13
CA GLN A 624 17.70 -22.90 -41.97
C GLN A 624 17.91 -24.04 -42.98
N THR A 625 16.94 -24.95 -43.10
CA THR A 625 16.96 -26.06 -44.06
C THR A 625 17.03 -25.59 -45.52
N LEU A 626 16.35 -24.50 -45.88
CA LEU A 626 16.42 -23.92 -47.23
C LEU A 626 17.79 -23.31 -47.54
N ILE A 627 18.39 -22.62 -46.56
CA ILE A 627 19.74 -22.04 -46.68
C ILE A 627 20.78 -23.14 -46.86
N SER A 628 20.75 -24.18 -46.03
CA SER A 628 21.65 -25.35 -46.17
C SER A 628 21.48 -26.12 -47.48
N LYS A 629 20.36 -25.95 -48.19
CA LYS A 629 20.08 -26.54 -49.52
C LYS A 629 20.26 -25.53 -50.67
N GLY A 630 20.81 -24.34 -50.41
CA GLY A 630 21.03 -23.28 -51.41
C GLY A 630 19.77 -22.64 -52.01
N LYS A 631 18.56 -22.99 -51.52
CA LYS A 631 17.27 -22.59 -52.12
C LYS A 631 16.81 -21.20 -51.67
N ALA A 632 17.68 -20.20 -51.85
CA ALA A 632 17.48 -18.83 -51.35
C ALA A 632 16.18 -18.15 -51.84
N LYS A 633 15.70 -18.47 -53.05
CA LYS A 633 14.46 -17.92 -53.62
C LYS A 633 13.18 -18.33 -52.85
N GLY A 634 13.22 -19.36 -51.99
CA GLY A 634 12.07 -19.84 -51.22
C GLY A 634 11.90 -19.21 -49.83
N ILE A 635 12.72 -18.22 -49.46
CA ILE A 635 12.78 -17.67 -48.10
C ILE A 635 11.76 -16.53 -47.93
N LYS A 636 10.79 -16.71 -47.02
CA LYS A 636 9.87 -15.64 -46.61
C LYS A 636 10.65 -14.50 -45.93
N LEU A 637 10.48 -13.28 -46.43
CA LEU A 637 11.01 -12.04 -45.85
C LEU A 637 9.88 -11.18 -45.26
N LYS A 638 10.23 -10.14 -44.52
CA LYS A 638 9.27 -9.14 -44.02
C LYS A 638 8.59 -8.37 -45.15
N THR A 639 7.30 -8.10 -45.00
CA THR A 639 6.56 -7.19 -45.88
C THR A 639 6.68 -5.73 -45.41
N ALA A 640 6.12 -4.80 -46.19
CA ALA A 640 5.87 -3.44 -45.73
C ALA A 640 4.87 -3.42 -44.54
N ALA A 641 4.78 -2.28 -43.86
CA ALA A 641 3.81 -2.03 -42.80
C ALA A 641 2.38 -1.88 -43.36
N ALA A 642 1.38 -2.18 -42.53
CA ALA A 642 -0.02 -1.86 -42.82
C ALA A 642 -0.33 -0.39 -42.51
N ASP A 643 -1.37 0.16 -43.15
CA ASP A 643 -1.81 1.55 -42.94
C ASP A 643 -2.49 1.77 -41.58
N ASP A 644 -3.14 0.75 -41.02
CA ASP A 644 -3.70 0.80 -39.67
C ASP A 644 -2.65 0.44 -38.59
N LYS A 645 -2.71 1.17 -37.47
CA LYS A 645 -1.74 1.08 -36.36
C LYS A 645 -1.92 -0.14 -35.46
N GLU A 646 -3.10 -0.74 -35.41
CA GLU A 646 -3.38 -1.95 -34.64
C GLU A 646 -3.06 -3.20 -35.49
N GLU A 647 -3.41 -3.19 -36.78
CA GLU A 647 -2.99 -4.24 -37.72
C GLU A 647 -1.47 -4.29 -37.93
N ASP A 648 -0.79 -3.14 -38.10
CA ASP A 648 0.66 -3.03 -38.14
C ASP A 648 1.33 -3.61 -36.88
N ALA A 649 0.74 -3.38 -35.71
CA ALA A 649 1.23 -3.93 -34.45
C ALA A 649 1.04 -5.46 -34.35
N LEU A 650 0.00 -6.03 -34.97
CA LEU A 650 -0.16 -7.48 -35.12
C LEU A 650 0.83 -8.05 -36.15
N GLN A 651 0.95 -7.45 -37.34
CA GLN A 651 1.90 -7.89 -38.37
C GLN A 651 3.36 -7.86 -37.87
N LYS A 652 3.77 -6.79 -37.18
CA LYS A 652 5.13 -6.67 -36.60
C LYS A 652 5.43 -7.74 -35.54
N LYS A 653 4.41 -8.25 -34.83
CA LYS A 653 4.54 -9.44 -33.96
C LYS A 653 4.59 -10.73 -34.77
N ALA A 654 3.67 -10.91 -35.72
CA ALA A 654 3.58 -12.11 -36.55
C ALA A 654 4.85 -12.36 -37.39
N GLN A 655 5.50 -11.30 -37.87
CA GLN A 655 6.74 -11.34 -38.65
C GLN A 655 8.01 -11.10 -37.81
N ALA A 656 7.96 -11.16 -36.47
CA ALA A 656 9.10 -10.81 -35.62
C ALA A 656 10.34 -11.71 -35.85
N HIS A 657 10.12 -12.95 -36.28
CA HIS A 657 11.14 -13.92 -36.65
C HIS A 657 11.75 -13.67 -38.03
N LEU A 658 10.99 -13.14 -38.99
CA LEU A 658 11.45 -12.88 -40.35
C LEU A 658 12.55 -11.80 -40.41
N PHE A 659 13.25 -11.78 -41.55
CA PHE A 659 14.36 -10.86 -41.85
C PHE A 659 13.97 -9.90 -43.00
N GLN A 660 14.67 -8.77 -43.13
CA GLN A 660 14.44 -7.79 -44.21
C GLN A 660 15.19 -8.14 -45.51
N ARG A 661 16.22 -8.98 -45.42
CA ARG A 661 17.03 -9.52 -46.53
C ARG A 661 17.37 -10.97 -46.19
N THR A 662 17.77 -11.74 -47.20
CA THR A 662 18.20 -13.14 -47.03
C THR A 662 19.30 -13.25 -45.97
N PRO A 663 19.07 -13.97 -44.86
CA PRO A 663 20.04 -14.08 -43.77
C PRO A 663 21.09 -15.16 -44.04
N SER A 664 22.24 -15.07 -43.35
CA SER A 664 23.21 -16.17 -43.31
C SER A 664 22.76 -17.31 -42.39
N ALA A 665 23.36 -18.50 -42.53
CA ALA A 665 23.08 -19.64 -41.67
C ALA A 665 23.25 -19.29 -40.16
N ASP A 666 24.32 -18.59 -39.80
CA ASP A 666 24.59 -18.13 -38.43
C ASP A 666 23.53 -17.17 -37.90
N GLN A 667 23.02 -16.27 -38.76
CA GLN A 667 21.98 -15.34 -38.38
C GLN A 667 20.67 -16.08 -38.08
N VAL A 668 20.34 -17.11 -38.85
CA VAL A 668 19.17 -17.96 -38.57
C VAL A 668 19.40 -18.84 -37.34
N ALA A 669 20.59 -19.41 -37.14
CA ALA A 669 20.92 -20.19 -35.94
C ALA A 669 20.79 -19.34 -34.65
N LYS A 670 21.41 -18.15 -34.61
CA LYS A 670 21.28 -17.21 -33.49
C LYS A 670 19.83 -16.77 -33.25
N LYS A 671 19.03 -16.65 -34.31
CA LYS A 671 17.59 -16.34 -34.23
C LYS A 671 16.77 -17.52 -33.68
N ILE A 672 17.08 -18.74 -34.11
CA ILE A 672 16.49 -20.00 -33.62
C ILE A 672 16.70 -20.12 -32.11
N ASP A 673 17.93 -19.91 -31.62
CA ASP A 673 18.23 -20.05 -30.20
C ASP A 673 17.60 -18.93 -29.36
N ALA A 674 17.54 -17.70 -29.88
CA ALA A 674 16.75 -16.63 -29.26
C ALA A 674 15.25 -16.96 -29.17
N TRP A 675 14.69 -17.68 -30.15
CA TRP A 675 13.29 -18.14 -30.11
C TRP A 675 13.09 -19.34 -29.18
N LYS A 676 14.01 -20.33 -29.15
CA LYS A 676 14.02 -21.39 -28.12
C LYS A 676 14.04 -20.78 -26.71
N LYS A 677 14.89 -19.78 -26.46
CA LYS A 677 14.96 -19.08 -25.17
C LYS A 677 13.64 -18.39 -24.82
N LYS A 678 13.02 -17.65 -25.75
CA LYS A 678 11.69 -17.04 -25.56
C LYS A 678 10.60 -18.06 -25.21
N ILE A 679 10.55 -19.19 -25.93
CA ILE A 679 9.57 -20.26 -25.68
C ILE A 679 9.79 -20.85 -24.28
N LYS A 680 11.04 -21.17 -23.91
CA LYS A 680 11.36 -21.69 -22.56
C LYS A 680 10.93 -20.70 -21.46
N VAL A 681 11.25 -19.42 -21.60
CA VAL A 681 10.86 -18.38 -20.62
C VAL A 681 9.35 -18.18 -20.54
N LEU A 682 8.63 -18.19 -21.67
CA LEU A 682 7.17 -18.05 -21.66
C LEU A 682 6.48 -19.31 -21.10
N SER A 683 6.98 -20.51 -21.43
CA SER A 683 6.46 -21.78 -20.89
C SER A 683 6.62 -21.87 -19.38
N LEU A 684 7.78 -21.46 -18.85
CA LEU A 684 8.01 -21.39 -17.41
C LEU A 684 7.11 -20.35 -16.72
N ARG A 685 6.91 -19.17 -17.32
CA ARG A 685 5.99 -18.13 -16.82
C ARG A 685 4.51 -18.51 -16.94
N LEU A 686 4.16 -19.43 -17.84
CA LEU A 686 2.83 -20.01 -17.95
C LEU A 686 2.60 -20.99 -16.78
N GLN A 687 3.53 -21.93 -16.58
CA GLN A 687 3.51 -22.87 -15.47
C GLN A 687 3.46 -22.16 -14.11
N ASP A 688 4.37 -21.23 -13.84
CA ASP A 688 4.41 -20.41 -12.61
C ASP A 688 3.07 -19.70 -12.31
N LYS A 689 2.32 -19.30 -13.35
CA LYS A 689 0.97 -18.73 -13.17
C LYS A 689 -0.10 -19.79 -12.89
N THR A 690 -0.06 -20.93 -13.57
CA THR A 690 -0.99 -22.05 -13.36
C THR A 690 -0.83 -22.62 -11.95
N ASP A 691 0.41 -22.93 -11.56
CA ASP A 691 0.71 -23.52 -10.26
C ASP A 691 0.35 -22.55 -9.12
N ASN A 692 0.50 -21.24 -9.33
CA ASN A 692 0.11 -20.20 -8.38
C ASN A 692 -1.32 -19.64 -8.58
N LYS A 693 -2.21 -20.32 -9.32
CA LYS A 693 -3.62 -19.88 -9.53
C LYS A 693 -4.30 -19.48 -8.21
N GLU A 694 -4.31 -20.41 -7.26
CA GLU A 694 -5.03 -20.31 -5.97
C GLU A 694 -4.12 -20.02 -4.76
N VAL A 695 -2.84 -19.68 -4.99
CA VAL A 695 -1.85 -19.43 -3.93
C VAL A 695 -1.49 -17.94 -3.80
N ALA A 696 -1.54 -17.40 -2.59
CA ALA A 696 -1.28 -15.99 -2.26
C ALA A 696 0.19 -15.75 -1.86
N LEU A 697 1.10 -15.86 -2.83
CA LEU A 697 2.56 -15.68 -2.68
C LEU A 697 3.03 -14.34 -2.06
N GLY A 698 2.16 -13.32 -2.00
CA GLY A 698 2.48 -12.02 -1.39
C GLY A 698 2.46 -12.05 0.14
N THR A 699 1.56 -12.82 0.74
CA THR A 699 1.27 -12.76 2.18
C THR A 699 2.39 -13.37 3.03
N SER A 700 2.94 -14.51 2.59
CA SER A 700 4.16 -15.14 3.17
C SER A 700 5.33 -14.17 3.11
N LYS A 701 5.58 -13.68 1.90
CA LYS A 701 6.70 -12.85 1.47
C LYS A 701 6.80 -11.50 2.18
N LEU A 702 5.68 -10.81 2.38
CA LEU A 702 5.68 -9.48 3.01
C LEU A 702 5.76 -9.53 4.54
N ASN A 703 5.34 -10.62 5.19
CA ASN A 703 5.11 -10.63 6.64
C ASN A 703 5.90 -11.68 7.43
N TYR A 704 6.21 -12.83 6.82
CA TYR A 704 6.66 -14.03 7.53
C TYR A 704 8.04 -14.57 7.10
N MET A 705 8.56 -14.16 5.94
CA MET A 705 9.88 -14.60 5.44
C MET A 705 10.95 -13.52 5.68
N ASP A 706 12.03 -13.86 6.39
CA ASP A 706 13.17 -12.96 6.60
C ASP A 706 13.80 -12.55 5.25
N PRO A 707 13.77 -11.25 4.87
CA PRO A 707 14.23 -10.80 3.57
C PRO A 707 15.73 -11.04 3.34
N ARG A 708 16.52 -11.20 4.42
CA ARG A 708 17.96 -11.45 4.32
C ARG A 708 18.26 -12.82 3.71
N ILE A 709 17.37 -13.80 3.87
CA ILE A 709 17.46 -15.10 3.21
C ILE A 709 17.40 -14.92 1.69
N THR A 710 16.43 -14.15 1.20
CA THR A 710 16.29 -13.84 -0.23
C THR A 710 17.47 -13.03 -0.74
N VAL A 711 17.95 -12.02 -0.02
CA VAL A 711 19.11 -11.22 -0.49
C VAL A 711 20.39 -12.06 -0.51
N ALA A 712 20.62 -12.94 0.48
CA ALA A 712 21.75 -13.86 0.49
C ALA A 712 21.69 -14.86 -0.68
N TRP A 713 20.50 -15.40 -1.00
CA TRP A 713 20.31 -16.24 -2.18
C TRP A 713 20.52 -15.46 -3.48
N CYS A 714 19.97 -14.24 -3.60
CA CYS A 714 20.21 -13.36 -4.75
C CYS A 714 21.69 -12.98 -4.95
N LYS A 715 22.50 -12.90 -3.87
CA LYS A 715 23.96 -12.76 -3.97
C LYS A 715 24.65 -14.05 -4.44
N ARG A 716 24.22 -15.24 -3.98
CA ARG A 716 24.79 -16.55 -4.41
C ARG A 716 24.52 -16.92 -5.87
N VAL A 717 23.35 -16.57 -6.43
CA VAL A 717 22.97 -16.97 -7.81
C VAL A 717 23.46 -16.02 -8.91
N ARG A 718 24.53 -15.25 -8.64
CA ARG A 718 24.94 -14.06 -9.41
C ARG A 718 26.24 -14.29 -10.19
N PRO A 719 26.35 -13.88 -11.48
CA PRO A 719 27.64 -13.82 -12.17
C PRO A 719 28.61 -12.87 -11.45
N ALA A 720 29.86 -13.28 -11.24
CA ALA A 720 30.88 -12.59 -10.42
C ALA A 720 31.43 -11.25 -10.98
N VAL A 721 30.58 -10.43 -11.61
CA VAL A 721 30.93 -9.13 -12.19
C VAL A 721 30.25 -8.01 -11.39
N GLY A 722 31.02 -7.39 -10.50
CA GLY A 722 30.62 -6.26 -9.65
C GLY A 722 29.65 -6.60 -8.51
N ASP A 723 29.49 -5.67 -7.56
CA ASP A 723 28.88 -5.96 -6.25
C ASP A 723 27.38 -5.63 -6.17
N CYS A 724 26.91 -4.70 -7.01
CA CYS A 724 25.52 -4.23 -7.03
C CYS A 724 24.56 -5.37 -7.43
N VAL A 725 23.70 -5.83 -6.52
CA VAL A 725 22.76 -6.95 -6.74
C VAL A 725 21.86 -6.67 -7.94
N ASP A 726 21.60 -7.69 -8.76
CA ASP A 726 20.78 -7.57 -9.99
C ASP A 726 19.37 -7.05 -9.68
N GLY A 727 19.06 -5.88 -10.23
CA GLY A 727 17.76 -5.22 -10.08
C GLY A 727 16.61 -5.94 -10.76
N GLU A 728 16.84 -6.68 -11.85
CA GLU A 728 15.80 -7.52 -12.47
C GLU A 728 15.52 -8.76 -11.62
N LEU A 729 16.54 -9.34 -10.96
CA LEU A 729 16.35 -10.44 -10.02
C LEU A 729 15.66 -9.98 -8.73
N LEU A 730 16.01 -8.82 -8.16
CA LEU A 730 15.33 -8.25 -6.99
C LEU A 730 13.91 -7.77 -7.29
N ALA A 731 13.65 -7.26 -8.50
CA ALA A 731 12.30 -6.93 -8.96
C ALA A 731 11.48 -8.18 -9.28
N GLY A 732 12.07 -9.20 -9.91
CA GLY A 732 11.45 -10.50 -10.20
C GLY A 732 11.09 -11.28 -8.94
N THR A 733 12.00 -11.33 -7.97
CA THR A 733 11.70 -11.80 -6.60
C THR A 733 10.82 -10.82 -5.82
N HIS A 734 10.40 -9.68 -6.38
CA HIS A 734 9.61 -8.57 -5.79
C HIS A 734 10.01 -8.21 -4.35
N CYS A 735 11.30 -8.28 -4.01
CA CYS A 735 11.81 -7.86 -2.70
C CYS A 735 12.16 -6.37 -2.65
N VAL A 736 11.78 -5.59 -3.67
CA VAL A 736 12.06 -4.15 -3.81
C VAL A 736 11.55 -3.34 -2.61
N GLY A 737 10.40 -3.70 -2.02
CA GLY A 737 9.92 -3.06 -0.79
C GLY A 737 10.87 -3.26 0.40
N PHE A 738 11.42 -4.48 0.55
CA PHE A 738 12.45 -4.77 1.54
C PHE A 738 13.82 -4.18 1.22
N ALA A 739 14.16 -3.97 -0.06
CA ALA A 739 15.38 -3.25 -0.44
C ALA A 739 15.36 -1.76 -0.05
N VAL A 740 14.16 -1.20 0.19
CA VAL A 740 13.98 0.16 0.75
C VAL A 740 13.90 0.14 2.28
N ALA A 741 13.33 -0.91 2.89
CA ALA A 741 13.29 -1.06 4.36
C ALA A 741 14.65 -1.49 4.97
N PHE A 742 15.43 -2.30 4.23
CA PHE A 742 16.81 -2.72 4.55
C PHE A 742 17.81 -2.41 3.41
N PRO A 743 18.14 -1.12 3.13
CA PRO A 743 19.15 -0.73 2.12
C PRO A 743 20.59 -1.17 2.39
N CYS A 744 20.85 -1.90 3.48
CA CYS A 744 22.17 -2.38 3.94
C CYS A 744 23.03 -3.06 2.85
N LEU A 745 22.42 -3.60 1.78
CA LEU A 745 23.09 -4.44 0.78
C LEU A 745 22.98 -3.91 -0.66
N ALA A 746 22.61 -2.64 -0.84
CA ALA A 746 22.52 -1.98 -2.15
C ALA A 746 23.40 -0.71 -2.28
N ALA A 747 24.08 -0.30 -1.20
CA ALA A 747 24.60 1.05 -1.03
C ALA A 747 26.15 1.13 -0.89
N GLU A 748 26.87 0.22 -1.53
CA GLU A 748 28.34 0.17 -1.58
C GLU A 748 28.95 0.95 -2.76
N ARG A 749 28.16 1.52 -3.67
CA ARG A 749 28.63 2.43 -4.74
C ARG A 749 28.06 3.84 -4.62
N SER A 750 28.44 4.51 -3.53
CA SER A 750 28.29 5.98 -3.38
C SER A 750 29.41 6.64 -2.57
N ALA A 751 30.38 5.87 -2.04
CA ALA A 751 31.53 6.41 -1.29
C ALA A 751 32.57 7.05 -2.22
N ASP A 752 32.85 6.42 -3.38
CA ASP A 752 33.89 6.80 -4.36
C ASP A 752 33.64 8.13 -5.10
N LEU A 753 32.72 8.97 -4.61
CA LEU A 753 32.46 10.34 -5.09
C LEU A 753 32.46 11.39 -3.97
N VAL A 754 32.88 11.02 -2.75
CA VAL A 754 33.10 11.95 -1.63
C VAL A 754 34.61 12.10 -1.30
N GLY A 755 35.45 11.17 -1.76
CA GLY A 755 36.91 11.15 -1.55
C GLY A 755 37.74 12.20 -2.30
N VAL A 756 37.26 13.45 -2.41
CA VAL A 756 38.05 14.61 -2.90
C VAL A 756 37.65 15.89 -2.14
N PHE A 757 37.68 15.88 -0.80
CA PHE A 757 37.69 17.10 0.03
C PHE A 757 38.17 16.86 1.48
N GLU A 758 39.27 16.11 1.66
CA GLU A 758 40.07 16.18 2.89
C GLU A 758 41.44 16.80 2.55
N GLY A 759 41.82 17.86 3.27
CA GLY A 759 42.99 18.67 2.92
C GLY A 759 43.07 20.04 3.60
N ALA A 760 42.42 20.23 4.75
CA ALA A 760 42.50 21.45 5.56
C ALA A 760 42.02 21.19 7.00
N ALA A 761 42.72 20.34 7.75
CA ALA A 761 42.52 20.21 9.19
C ALA A 761 43.47 21.18 9.93
N GLY A 762 42.91 22.13 10.68
CA GLY A 762 43.65 23.03 11.56
C GLY A 762 42.95 23.08 12.92
N GLU A 763 43.70 22.88 14.00
CA GLU A 763 43.16 22.75 15.36
C GLU A 763 42.65 24.07 15.92
N ILE A 764 41.52 24.04 16.65
CA ILE A 764 41.31 24.89 17.85
C ILE A 764 40.65 24.02 18.94
N ARG A 765 41.17 24.10 20.17
CA ARG A 765 40.66 23.39 21.36
C ARG A 765 39.39 24.03 21.92
N VAL A 766 38.55 23.21 22.57
CA VAL A 766 37.44 23.68 23.42
C VAL A 766 37.98 24.13 24.79
N GLY A 767 37.59 25.33 25.24
CA GLY A 767 37.81 25.82 26.61
C GLY A 767 36.50 25.93 27.39
N HIS A 768 36.51 25.61 28.68
CA HIS A 768 35.35 25.77 29.58
C HIS A 768 35.27 27.20 30.14
N GLY A 769 34.05 27.69 30.41
CA GLY A 769 33.79 28.95 31.10
C GLY A 769 32.37 29.04 31.66
N ARG A 770 32.20 29.74 32.80
CA ARG A 770 30.89 30.02 33.44
C ARG A 770 30.51 31.49 33.18
N GLY A 771 29.25 31.88 33.42
CA GLY A 771 28.78 33.28 33.32
C GLY A 771 29.29 34.19 34.47
N PRO A 772 28.71 35.40 34.74
CA PRO A 772 27.32 35.79 34.43
C PRO A 772 27.05 37.28 34.05
N ARG A 773 25.74 37.61 33.86
CA ARG A 773 25.00 38.85 34.25
C ARG A 773 25.42 40.29 33.77
N VAL A 774 24.38 40.98 33.26
CA VAL A 774 23.84 42.33 33.68
C VAL A 774 24.26 43.63 32.95
N GLU A 775 23.25 44.52 32.83
CA GLU A 775 23.17 45.95 32.41
C GLU A 775 23.81 46.38 31.06
N VAL A 776 23.12 47.02 30.11
CA VAL A 776 22.23 48.21 30.09
C VAL A 776 22.99 49.54 30.12
N LEU A 777 22.95 50.26 28.98
CA LEU A 777 22.79 51.72 28.93
C LEU A 777 22.41 52.18 27.51
N MET A 778 21.48 53.13 27.43
CA MET A 778 21.22 53.93 26.21
C MET A 778 21.98 55.26 26.32
N GLN A 779 22.41 55.83 25.18
CA GLN A 779 22.14 57.25 24.89
C GLN A 779 22.28 57.57 23.40
N GLU A 780 21.62 58.66 23.00
CA GLU A 780 21.58 59.20 21.63
C GLU A 780 22.50 60.43 21.46
N LYS A 781 22.47 61.03 20.26
CA LYS A 781 22.87 62.41 19.90
C LYS A 781 24.40 62.64 19.73
N GLN A 782 24.87 63.55 18.85
CA GLN A 782 24.16 64.46 17.93
C GLN A 782 24.97 64.81 16.67
N THR A 783 24.26 65.33 15.65
CA THR A 783 24.63 66.23 14.52
C THR A 783 26.08 66.74 14.35
N GLY A 784 26.58 67.02 13.13
CA GLY A 784 25.95 66.96 11.79
C GLY A 784 26.61 67.89 10.74
N GLY A 785 26.04 67.97 9.53
CA GLY A 785 26.50 68.82 8.40
C GLY A 785 27.15 68.03 7.24
N ALA A 786 27.10 68.43 5.97
CA ALA A 786 26.35 69.53 5.33
C ALA A 786 26.01 69.22 3.84
N THR A 787 25.07 69.96 3.24
CA THR A 787 24.61 69.93 1.83
C THR A 787 25.55 70.79 0.92
N PRO A 788 25.44 70.87 -0.45
CA PRO A 788 24.21 70.82 -1.27
C PRO A 788 24.31 70.38 -2.77
N LYS A 789 23.26 70.74 -3.55
CA LYS A 789 23.15 70.89 -5.04
C LYS A 789 22.97 69.65 -5.95
N ARG A 790 21.68 69.31 -6.11
CA ARG A 790 20.85 69.26 -7.34
C ARG A 790 21.50 69.68 -8.69
N GLU A 791 20.88 69.21 -9.80
CA GLU A 791 20.92 69.71 -11.21
C GLU A 791 22.01 69.21 -12.18
N ARG A 792 21.78 69.11 -13.51
CA ARG A 792 20.56 68.78 -14.32
C ARG A 792 20.98 68.48 -15.79
N GLY A 793 20.18 67.70 -16.53
CA GLY A 793 19.99 67.84 -17.98
C GLY A 793 20.73 66.88 -18.95
N TRP A 794 20.31 66.71 -20.22
CA TRP A 794 18.96 66.90 -20.83
C TRP A 794 18.90 66.37 -22.29
N ARG A 795 17.71 66.44 -22.91
CA ARG A 795 17.28 66.00 -24.27
C ARG A 795 16.90 64.52 -24.39
N ASP A 796 15.67 64.13 -24.77
CA ASP A 796 14.69 64.51 -25.84
C ASP A 796 14.77 63.50 -27.02
N GLU A 797 13.70 63.16 -27.76
CA GLU A 797 12.59 64.03 -28.23
C GLU A 797 11.28 63.25 -28.60
N THR A 798 10.09 63.88 -28.38
CA THR A 798 8.72 63.74 -29.02
C THR A 798 8.01 62.37 -29.24
N GLU A 799 6.67 62.21 -29.45
CA GLU A 799 5.37 62.96 -29.42
C GLU A 799 4.25 61.90 -29.16
N MET A 800 2.96 62.13 -28.87
CA MET A 800 2.17 62.91 -27.88
C MET A 800 0.70 62.35 -27.93
N LYS A 801 -0.26 62.92 -27.17
CA LYS A 801 -1.76 62.80 -27.29
C LYS A 801 -2.38 61.41 -26.95
N ARG A 802 -3.62 61.28 -26.41
CA ARG A 802 -4.60 62.08 -25.61
C ARG A 802 -5.74 61.09 -25.19
N THR A 803 -6.73 61.30 -24.31
CA THR A 803 -7.29 62.46 -23.54
C THR A 803 -7.70 62.00 -22.11
N VAL A 804 -8.72 62.60 -21.47
CA VAL A 804 -9.19 62.38 -20.07
C VAL A 804 -10.71 62.66 -19.98
N TRP A 805 -11.42 62.09 -18.99
CA TRP A 805 -12.58 62.59 -18.18
C TRP A 805 -13.15 61.40 -17.36
N GLY A 806 -13.85 61.51 -16.22
CA GLY A 806 -14.22 62.63 -15.33
C GLY A 806 -15.00 62.09 -14.10
N GLN A 807 -15.14 62.86 -13.01
CA GLN A 807 -15.94 62.50 -11.81
C GLN A 807 -17.27 63.28 -11.76
N GLN A 808 -18.37 62.70 -11.25
CA GLN A 808 -19.27 63.33 -10.24
C GLN A 808 -20.43 62.41 -9.76
N THR A 809 -21.35 62.96 -8.97
CA THR A 809 -22.23 62.30 -7.97
C THR A 809 -23.75 62.45 -8.27
N THR A 810 -24.61 62.07 -7.29
CA THR A 810 -26.01 62.53 -7.06
C THR A 810 -27.11 62.06 -8.06
N GLN A 811 -28.38 61.82 -7.71
CA GLN A 811 -29.06 61.54 -6.42
C GLN A 811 -30.51 61.03 -6.67
N LEU A 812 -31.15 60.41 -5.66
CA LEU A 812 -32.62 60.16 -5.55
C LEU A 812 -33.24 59.19 -6.62
N ASN A 813 -34.40 58.55 -6.42
CA ASN A 813 -35.50 58.78 -5.47
C ASN A 813 -36.12 57.47 -4.92
N HIS A 814 -36.68 57.56 -3.70
CA HIS A 814 -37.90 56.95 -3.12
C HIS A 814 -38.74 55.88 -3.91
N LYS A 815 -39.47 54.93 -3.28
CA LYS A 815 -40.15 54.97 -1.95
C LYS A 815 -40.67 53.59 -1.45
N ASP A 816 -40.96 53.48 -0.14
CA ASP A 816 -41.92 52.59 0.58
C ASP A 816 -41.79 51.03 0.44
N THR A 817 -42.03 50.17 1.45
CA THR A 817 -42.46 50.37 2.86
C THR A 817 -41.87 49.35 3.87
N SER A 818 -41.71 49.85 5.09
CA SER A 818 -41.28 49.24 6.38
C SER A 818 -42.02 47.99 6.92
N ALA A 819 -41.33 47.19 7.78
CA ALA A 819 -41.73 46.95 9.19
C ALA A 819 -40.78 45.99 9.99
N ILE A 820 -39.92 46.53 10.87
CA ILE A 820 -39.37 45.86 12.07
C ILE A 820 -39.23 46.93 13.16
N GLY A 821 -39.48 46.61 14.45
CA GLY A 821 -39.34 47.57 15.56
C GLY A 821 -38.87 46.94 16.87
N THR A 822 -37.95 47.63 17.56
CA THR A 822 -37.41 47.32 18.90
C THR A 822 -36.67 48.55 19.46
N LEU A 823 -36.78 48.83 20.77
CA LEU A 823 -35.93 49.67 21.66
C LEU A 823 -36.68 49.85 23.00
N PRO A 824 -36.08 50.36 24.10
CA PRO A 824 -34.67 50.40 24.55
C PRO A 824 -34.46 49.40 25.73
N PRO A 825 -33.36 49.39 26.54
CA PRO A 825 -32.12 50.18 26.55
C PRO A 825 -30.84 49.33 26.30
N SER A 826 -29.62 49.89 26.19
CA SER A 826 -29.15 51.27 25.90
C SER A 826 -27.72 51.16 25.36
#